data_AF-A0A661VA60-F1
#
_entry.id   AF-A0A661VA60-F1
#
_cell.length_a   1.000
_cell.length_b   1.000
_cell.length_c   1.000
_cell.angle_alpha   90.00
_cell.angle_beta   90.00
_cell.angle_gamma   90.00
#
_symmetry.space_group_name_H-M   'P 1'
#
loop_
_entity.id
_entity.type
_entity.pdbx_description
1 polymer ?
#
loop_
_entity_poly.entity_id
_entity_poly.type
_entity_poly.pdbx_seq_one_letter_code
_entity_poly.pdbx_strand_id
1 'polypeptide(L)'
;MTTCHESPVSAQTAVQPPTEERSVLVALAGQPNVGKSTVFNLLTGLNQHVGNWPGKTIERKEGTFVYDGTTYHLVDLPGTYSLTANSAEEVVAREFIIREQPDVVIALVDAAILERSLYLVAELISLPAPVIVGLNMMDVAEQEGLRIEPEVLDAALGIPVVPMVATKNVGGRELVDTVDRLIRGEISYDPKQPQIRADHRQVLEEIETLIAGCVPEPYPQDWVALKLLEGDQEITRLTKECLSDEQWEAVHDVLRAHDDALVAVASGRYEWIGRMIRAALTRPKAGQISLTERLDRWATHPLWGLLILAAILGLTFWLTYAIGTPLQDLLDTYVVGGLAGLARAWLGWAPHWVSDLVVNGIIGGAGAMLTFLPILVIFFAVMGALEDVGYMARAAYVMDGFMHLMGLHGKSFLPLFLGFGCNVPAVLGTRVIESRRARLLTLFLAPLIPCTARMTIVAFLAPAFFGPAAALVSWGAVLLALVVLALSGVVINKTVFRGQRAAFIMELPLYHLPNWRTIGLLVWQRSMGFVRKASTVILFVSIVVWALSALPGDDVESSYLATVGRWLEPAGRVMGLDWRLVVALLTSFIAKENSIATLGVLFDAAEGAGLAETLATIYSVPTGLAFLTMQMLFIPCVATVAVIRQESRSWRWTFFNLAFLLVVSWVASAGVFWLVSGVGVGL
;
A
#
# COMPACT_ATOMS: atom_id res chain seq x y z
N MET A 1 -17.87 -67.94 50.67
CA MET A 1 -18.24 -68.76 49.49
C MET A 1 -18.74 -67.75 48.46
N THR A 2 -18.09 -67.50 47.31
CA THR A 2 -17.48 -68.45 46.37
C THR A 2 -16.43 -67.72 45.51
N THR A 3 -15.38 -68.44 45.14
CA THR A 3 -14.21 -68.13 44.29
C THR A 3 -14.54 -67.86 42.81
N CYS A 4 -13.66 -67.14 42.10
CA CYS A 4 -13.29 -67.32 40.66
C CYS A 4 -12.11 -66.37 40.31
N HIS A 5 -10.89 -66.88 40.17
CA HIS A 5 -10.17 -67.23 38.93
C HIS A 5 -9.24 -66.13 38.37
N GLU A 6 -7.93 -66.31 38.60
CA GLU A 6 -6.82 -65.69 37.87
C GLU A 6 -6.47 -66.49 36.61
N SER A 7 -6.08 -65.80 35.54
CA SER A 7 -5.25 -66.30 34.43
C SER A 7 -4.53 -65.13 33.74
N PRO A 8 -3.34 -65.36 33.15
CA PRO A 8 -2.25 -64.38 33.14
C PRO A 8 -2.23 -63.45 31.93
N VAL A 9 -1.82 -62.20 32.14
CA VAL A 9 -1.57 -61.20 31.10
C VAL A 9 -0.20 -61.49 30.46
N SER A 10 -0.22 -61.65 29.14
CA SER A 10 0.95 -61.82 28.28
C SER A 10 1.87 -60.60 28.31
N ALA A 11 3.17 -60.86 28.34
CA ALA A 11 4.26 -59.87 28.31
C ALA A 11 4.07 -58.83 27.19
N GLN A 12 3.90 -57.57 27.59
CA GLN A 12 4.02 -56.42 26.70
C GLN A 12 5.50 -56.08 26.54
N THR A 13 5.97 -56.22 25.30
CA THR A 13 7.25 -55.73 24.80
C THR A 13 7.35 -54.23 25.12
N ALA A 14 8.38 -53.85 25.87
CA ALA A 14 8.67 -52.46 26.16
C ALA A 14 8.99 -51.72 24.84
N VAL A 15 8.07 -50.84 24.44
CA VAL A 15 8.27 -49.88 23.36
C VAL A 15 9.29 -48.85 23.85
N GLN A 16 10.47 -48.84 23.23
CA GLN A 16 11.44 -47.77 23.41
C GLN A 16 10.81 -46.43 22.97
N PRO A 17 11.12 -45.31 23.66
CA PRO A 17 10.60 -44.01 23.25
C PRO A 17 11.08 -43.68 21.83
N PRO A 18 10.26 -42.99 21.02
CA PRO A 18 10.65 -42.62 19.67
C PRO A 18 11.88 -41.70 19.73
N THR A 19 12.88 -42.05 18.94
CA THR A 19 14.05 -41.22 18.63
C THR A 19 13.59 -39.81 18.25
N GLU A 20 14.11 -38.78 18.91
CA GLU A 20 13.85 -37.37 18.55
C GLU A 20 14.13 -37.16 17.06
N GLU A 21 13.09 -36.85 16.28
CA GLU A 21 13.25 -36.39 14.90
C GLU A 21 14.07 -35.08 14.95
N ARG A 22 15.29 -35.11 14.42
CA ARG A 22 16.12 -33.90 14.28
C ARG A 22 15.41 -32.93 13.34
N SER A 23 14.83 -31.88 13.91
CA SER A 23 14.23 -30.77 13.17
C SER A 23 15.32 -29.75 12.84
N VAL A 24 15.52 -29.44 11.56
CA VAL A 24 16.47 -28.41 11.10
C VAL A 24 15.74 -27.08 10.93
N LEU A 25 16.22 -26.01 11.56
CA LEU A 25 15.69 -24.66 11.42
C LEU A 25 16.44 -23.88 10.32
N VAL A 26 15.72 -23.50 9.27
CA VAL A 26 16.25 -22.74 8.13
C VAL A 26 15.59 -21.36 8.08
N ALA A 27 16.39 -20.30 8.03
CA ALA A 27 15.89 -18.94 7.82
C ALA A 27 16.06 -18.52 6.36
N LEU A 28 15.02 -17.94 5.76
CA LEU A 28 15.09 -17.37 4.42
C LEU A 28 15.22 -15.85 4.51
N ALA A 29 16.38 -15.32 4.15
CA ALA A 29 16.71 -13.89 4.13
C ALA A 29 16.86 -13.39 2.68
N GLY A 30 16.63 -12.10 2.46
CA GLY A 30 16.79 -11.49 1.13
C GLY A 30 16.14 -10.12 1.04
N GLN A 31 16.55 -9.34 0.04
CA GLN A 31 15.93 -8.04 -0.26
C GLN A 31 14.47 -8.23 -0.72
N PRO A 32 13.64 -7.18 -0.64
CA PRO A 32 12.33 -7.20 -1.28
C PRO A 32 12.47 -7.56 -2.76
N ASN A 33 11.50 -8.33 -3.28
CA ASN A 33 11.40 -8.70 -4.70
C ASN A 33 12.48 -9.63 -5.28
N VAL A 34 13.44 -10.16 -4.50
CA VAL A 34 14.46 -11.12 -5.00
C VAL A 34 13.92 -12.53 -5.27
N GLY A 35 12.60 -12.73 -5.25
CA GLY A 35 11.95 -14.04 -5.41
C GLY A 35 11.84 -14.88 -4.13
N LYS A 36 12.04 -14.27 -2.96
CA LYS A 36 11.97 -14.93 -1.65
C LYS A 36 10.68 -15.73 -1.41
N SER A 37 9.53 -15.09 -1.57
CA SER A 37 8.25 -15.80 -1.44
C SER A 37 8.02 -16.87 -2.50
N THR A 38 8.65 -16.76 -3.68
CA THR A 38 8.59 -17.80 -4.71
C THR A 38 9.35 -19.06 -4.27
N VAL A 39 10.56 -18.88 -3.74
CA VAL A 39 11.37 -19.99 -3.19
C VAL A 39 10.70 -20.61 -1.96
N PHE A 40 10.17 -19.78 -1.05
CA PHE A 40 9.42 -20.28 0.11
C PHE A 40 8.27 -21.21 -0.30
N ASN A 41 7.42 -20.76 -1.23
CA ASN A 41 6.30 -21.55 -1.74
C ASN A 41 6.75 -22.81 -2.50
N LEU A 42 7.87 -22.75 -3.22
CA LEU A 42 8.45 -23.89 -3.92
C LEU A 42 8.82 -25.01 -2.93
N LEU A 43 9.44 -24.64 -1.81
CA LEU A 43 9.95 -25.59 -0.82
C LEU A 43 8.84 -26.13 0.09
N THR A 44 7.94 -25.27 0.58
CA THR A 44 6.93 -25.68 1.58
C THR A 44 5.62 -26.16 0.96
N GLY A 45 5.33 -25.78 -0.29
CA GLY A 45 4.06 -26.08 -0.95
C GLY A 45 2.86 -25.58 -0.14
N LEU A 46 1.97 -26.51 0.25
CA LEU A 46 0.78 -26.21 1.05
C LEU A 46 1.01 -26.26 2.57
N ASN A 47 2.16 -26.77 3.03
CA ASN A 47 2.47 -26.93 4.45
C ASN A 47 3.06 -25.64 5.01
N GLN A 48 2.27 -24.56 4.98
CA GLN A 48 2.66 -23.25 5.47
C GLN A 48 1.61 -22.65 6.40
N HIS A 49 2.08 -21.91 7.40
CA HIS A 49 1.28 -21.15 8.33
C HIS A 49 1.67 -19.68 8.27
N VAL A 50 0.66 -18.80 8.29
CA VAL A 50 0.87 -17.34 8.29
C VAL A 50 0.32 -16.77 9.58
N GLY A 51 1.21 -16.27 10.43
CA GLY A 51 0.92 -15.59 11.68
C GLY A 51 1.46 -14.16 11.71
N ASN A 52 1.57 -13.59 12.91
CA ASN A 52 2.25 -12.32 13.14
C ASN A 52 3.44 -12.54 14.07
N TRP A 53 4.50 -11.76 13.88
CA TRP A 53 5.63 -11.73 14.81
C TRP A 53 5.15 -11.26 16.21
N PRO A 54 5.66 -11.86 17.31
CA PRO A 54 5.23 -11.53 18.67
C PRO A 54 5.28 -10.03 18.95
N GLY A 55 4.14 -9.43 19.31
CA GLY A 55 4.03 -8.01 19.64
C GLY A 55 4.21 -7.04 18.45
N LYS A 56 4.24 -7.53 17.21
CA LYS A 56 4.41 -6.72 16.00
C LYS A 56 3.27 -6.97 15.00
N THR A 57 3.05 -6.02 14.10
CA THR A 57 2.04 -6.13 13.02
C THR A 57 2.63 -6.68 11.72
N ILE A 58 3.80 -7.31 11.79
CA ILE A 58 4.53 -7.84 10.64
C ILE A 58 4.13 -9.32 10.49
N GLU A 59 3.81 -9.72 9.27
CA GLU A 59 3.45 -11.11 8.97
C GLU A 59 4.67 -12.03 9.14
N ARG A 60 4.46 -13.19 9.76
CA ARG A 60 5.46 -14.26 9.93
C ARG A 60 4.96 -15.47 9.14
N LYS A 61 5.72 -15.91 8.13
CA LYS A 61 5.40 -17.12 7.37
C LYS A 61 6.36 -18.22 7.75
N GLU A 62 5.80 -19.38 8.05
CA GLU A 62 6.55 -20.57 8.42
C GLU A 62 6.02 -21.74 7.65
N GLY A 63 6.87 -22.68 7.29
CA GLY A 63 6.45 -23.90 6.65
C GLY A 63 7.41 -25.04 6.90
N THR A 64 6.95 -26.24 6.61
CA THR A 64 7.73 -27.46 6.85
C THR A 64 7.81 -28.29 5.59
N PHE A 65 8.98 -28.82 5.29
CA PHE A 65 9.18 -29.78 4.21
C PHE A 65 10.09 -30.91 4.67
N VAL A 66 10.03 -32.04 3.96
CA VAL A 66 10.84 -33.22 4.27
C VAL A 66 11.82 -33.45 3.13
N TYR A 67 13.10 -33.58 3.45
CA TYR A 67 14.16 -33.92 2.50
C TYR A 67 15.06 -34.98 3.10
N ASP A 68 15.35 -36.04 2.34
CA ASP A 68 16.15 -37.20 2.75
C ASP A 68 15.78 -37.76 4.15
N GLY A 69 14.47 -37.81 4.45
CA GLY A 69 13.96 -38.29 5.73
C GLY A 69 14.10 -37.34 6.92
N THR A 70 14.66 -36.14 6.72
CA THR A 70 14.80 -35.08 7.74
C THR A 70 13.73 -34.01 7.56
N THR A 71 13.16 -33.53 8.66
CA THR A 71 12.15 -32.47 8.65
C THR A 71 12.82 -31.11 8.79
N TYR A 72 12.57 -30.24 7.81
CA TYR A 72 13.09 -28.88 7.74
C TYR A 72 11.97 -27.89 8.07
N HIS A 73 12.23 -26.99 9.02
CA HIS A 73 11.39 -25.86 9.39
C HIS A 73 11.93 -24.60 8.71
N LEU A 74 11.20 -24.09 7.73
CA LEU A 74 11.57 -22.90 6.98
C LEU A 74 10.81 -21.69 7.52
N VAL A 75 11.55 -20.65 7.91
CA VAL A 75 10.99 -19.36 8.36
C VAL A 75 11.32 -18.28 7.33
N ASP A 76 10.30 -17.61 6.82
CA ASP A 76 10.45 -16.49 5.90
C ASP A 76 10.70 -15.19 6.67
N LEU A 77 11.92 -14.66 6.63
CA LEU A 77 12.22 -13.39 7.27
C LEU A 77 11.65 -12.22 6.45
N PRO A 78 11.27 -11.09 7.08
CA PRO A 78 10.91 -9.89 6.35
C PRO A 78 11.98 -9.49 5.32
N GLY A 79 11.54 -9.00 4.15
CA GLY A 79 12.48 -8.54 3.12
C GLY A 79 13.21 -7.29 3.58
N THR A 80 14.55 -7.33 3.61
CA THR A 80 15.39 -6.28 4.23
C THR A 80 16.56 -5.92 3.32
N TYR A 81 16.93 -4.64 3.28
CA TYR A 81 18.11 -4.18 2.54
C TYR A 81 19.37 -4.13 3.41
N SER A 82 19.18 -3.90 4.71
CA SER A 82 20.20 -3.93 5.74
C SER A 82 19.63 -4.54 7.03
N LEU A 83 20.48 -4.79 8.00
CA LEU A 83 20.20 -5.28 9.34
C LEU A 83 20.55 -4.22 10.40
N THR A 84 20.71 -2.97 9.99
CA THR A 84 20.84 -1.80 10.88
C THR A 84 19.43 -1.35 11.28
N ALA A 85 19.18 -0.97 12.54
CA ALA A 85 17.83 -0.78 13.10
C ALA A 85 17.00 0.43 12.56
N ASN A 86 16.85 0.57 11.24
CA ASN A 86 16.10 1.68 10.63
C ASN A 86 14.62 1.33 10.39
N SER A 87 14.29 0.05 10.22
CA SER A 87 12.92 -0.46 10.11
C SER A 87 12.58 -1.56 11.11
N ALA A 88 11.29 -1.74 11.40
CA ALA A 88 10.82 -2.83 12.25
C ALA A 88 11.02 -4.21 11.59
N GLU A 89 11.05 -4.29 10.26
CA GLU A 89 11.40 -5.51 9.52
C GLU A 89 12.86 -5.90 9.73
N GLU A 90 13.78 -4.92 9.64
CA GLU A 90 15.22 -5.12 9.81
C GLU A 90 15.55 -5.63 11.22
N VAL A 91 14.94 -5.01 12.24
CA VAL A 91 15.06 -5.45 13.64
C VAL A 91 14.55 -6.88 13.80
N VAL A 92 13.39 -7.23 13.23
CA VAL A 92 12.84 -8.59 13.35
C VAL A 92 13.73 -9.64 12.68
N ALA A 93 14.23 -9.37 11.47
CA ALA A 93 15.11 -10.29 10.76
C ALA A 93 16.41 -10.53 11.55
N ARG A 94 17.02 -9.45 12.05
CA ARG A 94 18.23 -9.50 12.87
C ARG A 94 18.02 -10.26 14.18
N GLU A 95 17.00 -9.90 14.96
CA GLU A 95 16.72 -10.54 16.25
C GLU A 95 16.46 -12.03 16.10
N PHE A 96 15.75 -12.44 15.04
CA PHE A 96 15.52 -13.86 14.78
C PHE A 96 16.83 -14.62 14.56
N ILE A 97 17.71 -14.11 13.69
CA ILE A 97 18.97 -14.81 13.38
C ILE A 97 19.87 -14.92 14.62
N ILE A 98 19.94 -13.86 15.44
CA ILE A 98 20.83 -13.83 16.60
C ILE A 98 20.27 -14.65 17.79
N ARG A 99 18.96 -14.58 18.04
CA ARG A 99 18.34 -15.26 19.21
C ARG A 99 17.95 -16.70 18.94
N GLU A 100 17.32 -16.97 17.80
CA GLU A 100 16.83 -18.31 17.46
C GLU A 100 17.94 -19.18 16.86
N GLN A 101 19.06 -18.56 16.43
CA GLN A 101 20.26 -19.23 15.88
C GLN A 101 19.90 -20.36 14.91
N PRO A 102 19.31 -20.02 13.74
CA PRO A 102 18.94 -21.04 12.75
C PRO A 102 20.18 -21.85 12.32
N ASP A 103 19.99 -23.14 12.06
CA ASP A 103 21.06 -24.04 11.60
C ASP A 103 21.69 -23.54 10.30
N VAL A 104 20.93 -22.81 9.47
CA VAL A 104 21.41 -22.14 8.27
C VAL A 104 20.50 -20.98 7.85
N VAL A 105 21.11 -19.93 7.33
CA VAL A 105 20.43 -18.82 6.67
C VAL A 105 20.63 -18.93 5.16
N ILE A 106 19.54 -19.07 4.41
CA ILE A 106 19.54 -18.95 2.96
C ILE A 106 19.37 -17.47 2.61
N ALA A 107 20.44 -16.84 2.12
CA ALA A 107 20.43 -15.48 1.59
C ALA A 107 20.10 -15.51 0.09
N LEU A 108 18.87 -15.12 -0.26
CA LEU A 108 18.47 -14.98 -1.66
C LEU A 108 18.95 -13.64 -2.22
N VAL A 109 19.71 -13.73 -3.31
CA VAL A 109 20.42 -12.62 -3.96
C VAL A 109 19.93 -12.53 -5.40
N ASP A 110 19.53 -11.33 -5.85
CA ASP A 110 19.17 -11.10 -7.25
C ASP A 110 20.44 -10.91 -8.10
N ALA A 111 20.65 -11.81 -9.06
CA ALA A 111 21.76 -11.81 -10.00
C ALA A 111 21.80 -10.57 -10.90
N ALA A 112 20.66 -9.96 -11.24
CA ALA A 112 20.61 -8.77 -12.09
C ALA A 112 21.13 -7.51 -11.37
N ILE A 113 21.06 -7.49 -10.03
CA ILE A 113 21.54 -6.39 -9.16
C ILE A 113 22.53 -6.90 -8.10
N LEU A 114 23.41 -7.82 -8.50
CA LEU A 114 24.31 -8.58 -7.61
C LEU A 114 25.06 -7.71 -6.57
N GLU A 115 25.64 -6.59 -7.00
CA GLU A 115 26.41 -5.69 -6.13
C GLU A 115 25.56 -5.11 -4.99
N ARG A 116 24.30 -4.79 -5.25
CA ARG A 116 23.37 -4.29 -4.23
C ARG A 116 22.86 -5.41 -3.34
N SER A 117 22.55 -6.58 -3.92
CA SER A 117 22.06 -7.74 -3.17
C SER A 117 23.10 -8.30 -2.19
N LEU A 118 24.38 -8.28 -2.56
CA LEU A 118 25.48 -8.75 -1.70
C LEU A 118 25.75 -7.87 -0.48
N TYR A 119 25.16 -6.67 -0.40
CA TYR A 119 25.27 -5.83 0.80
C TYR A 119 24.62 -6.51 2.01
N LEU A 120 23.44 -7.11 1.84
CA LEU A 120 22.79 -7.88 2.90
C LEU A 120 23.63 -9.11 3.28
N VAL A 121 24.23 -9.78 2.29
CA VAL A 121 25.12 -10.93 2.52
C VAL A 121 26.34 -10.53 3.34
N ALA A 122 26.92 -9.35 3.08
CA ALA A 122 28.05 -8.82 3.85
C ALA A 122 27.71 -8.67 5.34
N GLU A 123 26.45 -8.37 5.68
CA GLU A 123 25.99 -8.26 7.07
C GLU A 123 25.60 -9.62 7.67
N LEU A 124 24.97 -10.50 6.89
CA LEU A 124 24.58 -11.83 7.34
C LEU A 124 25.78 -12.71 7.68
N ILE A 125 26.87 -12.62 6.91
CA ILE A 125 28.09 -13.40 7.14
C ILE A 125 28.79 -13.00 8.46
N SER A 126 28.52 -11.81 8.98
CA SER A 126 29.01 -11.36 10.29
C SER A 126 28.15 -11.83 11.47
N LEU A 127 27.07 -12.58 11.22
CA LEU A 127 26.20 -13.18 12.25
C LEU A 127 26.62 -14.63 12.54
N PRO A 128 26.27 -15.19 13.70
CA PRO A 128 26.74 -16.53 14.12
C PRO A 128 26.19 -17.70 13.30
N ALA A 129 25.09 -17.51 12.56
CA ALA A 129 24.47 -18.57 11.76
C ALA A 129 25.15 -18.71 10.39
N PRO A 130 25.42 -19.94 9.91
CA PRO A 130 26.06 -20.13 8.62
C PRO A 130 25.13 -19.72 7.46
N VAL A 131 25.71 -19.20 6.39
CA VAL A 131 24.98 -18.58 5.27
C VAL A 131 25.20 -19.34 3.96
N ILE A 132 24.12 -19.64 3.24
CA ILE A 132 24.16 -20.12 1.84
C ILE A 132 23.56 -19.05 0.94
N VAL A 133 24.18 -18.77 -0.21
CA VAL A 133 23.64 -17.83 -1.19
C VAL A 133 22.82 -18.57 -2.23
N GLY A 134 21.53 -18.25 -2.34
CA GLY A 134 20.72 -18.61 -3.50
C GLY A 134 20.74 -17.47 -4.52
N LEU A 135 21.55 -17.63 -5.57
CA LEU A 135 21.73 -16.63 -6.62
C LEU A 135 20.57 -16.74 -7.64
N ASN A 136 19.51 -16.00 -7.39
CA ASN A 136 18.26 -16.07 -8.14
C ASN A 136 18.23 -15.08 -9.32
N MET A 137 17.26 -15.25 -10.23
CA MET A 137 17.07 -14.43 -11.43
C MET A 137 18.25 -14.48 -12.42
N MET A 138 18.93 -15.63 -12.52
CA MET A 138 20.01 -15.83 -13.50
C MET A 138 19.57 -15.58 -14.95
N ASP A 139 18.30 -15.83 -15.27
CA ASP A 139 17.73 -15.57 -16.59
C ASP A 139 17.47 -14.09 -16.87
N VAL A 140 17.20 -13.29 -15.84
CA VAL A 140 17.09 -11.82 -15.95
C VAL A 140 18.48 -11.21 -16.10
N ALA A 141 19.45 -11.69 -15.31
CA ALA A 141 20.85 -11.26 -15.44
C ALA A 141 21.38 -11.50 -16.86
N GLU A 142 21.11 -12.68 -17.43
CA GLU A 142 21.51 -13.02 -18.80
C GLU A 142 20.82 -12.11 -19.85
N GLN A 143 19.55 -11.75 -19.66
CA GLN A 143 18.82 -10.81 -20.52
C GLN A 143 19.42 -9.40 -20.51
N GLU A 144 19.94 -8.96 -19.35
CA GLU A 144 20.67 -7.70 -19.21
C GLU A 144 22.16 -7.82 -19.65
N GLY A 145 22.55 -8.97 -20.20
CA GLY A 145 23.91 -9.23 -20.71
C GLY A 145 24.95 -9.46 -19.62
N LEU A 146 24.54 -9.63 -18.36
CA LEU A 146 25.41 -9.99 -17.25
C LEU A 146 25.69 -11.50 -17.29
N ARG A 147 26.97 -11.88 -17.22
CA ARG A 147 27.37 -13.28 -17.03
C ARG A 147 28.02 -13.40 -15.67
N ILE A 148 27.42 -14.22 -14.81
CA ILE A 148 27.91 -14.50 -13.47
C ILE A 148 28.37 -15.96 -13.43
N GLU A 149 29.57 -16.18 -12.91
CA GLU A 149 30.15 -17.50 -12.68
C GLU A 149 29.96 -17.88 -11.20
N PRO A 150 28.96 -18.73 -10.85
CA PRO A 150 28.62 -19.01 -9.45
C PRO A 150 29.77 -19.67 -8.69
N GLU A 151 30.50 -20.57 -9.34
CA GLU A 151 31.67 -21.27 -8.76
C GLU A 151 32.79 -20.30 -8.35
N VAL A 152 32.99 -19.23 -9.12
CA VAL A 152 33.98 -18.19 -8.79
C VAL A 152 33.48 -17.34 -7.62
N LEU A 153 32.18 -17.06 -7.58
CA LEU A 153 31.58 -16.31 -6.48
C LEU A 153 31.60 -17.11 -5.16
N ASP A 154 31.35 -18.41 -5.23
CA ASP A 154 31.47 -19.37 -4.12
C ASP A 154 32.89 -19.31 -3.53
N ALA A 155 33.91 -19.51 -4.38
CA ALA A 155 35.31 -19.43 -3.96
C ALA A 155 35.71 -18.04 -3.42
N ALA A 156 35.16 -16.96 -3.97
CA ALA A 156 35.47 -15.60 -3.51
C ALA A 156 34.86 -15.31 -2.13
N LEU A 157 33.59 -15.69 -1.93
CA LEU A 157 32.88 -15.48 -0.67
C LEU A 157 33.30 -16.46 0.42
N GLY A 158 33.77 -17.65 0.05
CA GLY A 158 34.07 -18.75 0.98
C GLY A 158 32.81 -19.40 1.57
N ILE A 159 31.67 -19.24 0.91
CA ILE A 159 30.38 -19.82 1.29
C ILE A 159 29.66 -20.36 0.04
N PRO A 160 28.78 -21.38 0.18
CA PRO A 160 28.15 -22.02 -0.97
C PRO A 160 27.23 -21.06 -1.75
N VAL A 161 27.35 -21.07 -3.08
CA VAL A 161 26.51 -20.27 -3.99
C VAL A 161 25.77 -21.19 -4.96
N VAL A 162 24.44 -21.17 -4.89
CA VAL A 162 23.56 -22.00 -5.73
C VAL A 162 22.84 -21.12 -6.77
N PRO A 163 23.12 -21.28 -8.08
CA PRO A 163 22.41 -20.55 -9.12
C PRO A 163 20.98 -21.05 -9.28
N MET A 164 20.02 -20.14 -9.45
CA MET A 164 18.61 -20.52 -9.53
C MET A 164 17.75 -19.58 -10.40
N VAL A 165 16.62 -20.13 -10.85
CA VAL A 165 15.51 -19.38 -11.46
C VAL A 165 14.22 -19.85 -10.80
N ALA A 166 13.86 -19.21 -9.70
CA ALA A 166 12.76 -19.65 -8.84
C ALA A 166 11.41 -19.74 -9.57
N THR A 167 11.15 -18.85 -10.53
CA THR A 167 9.91 -18.83 -11.33
C THR A 167 9.78 -20.01 -12.30
N LYS A 168 10.90 -20.66 -12.64
CA LYS A 168 10.96 -21.84 -13.51
C LYS A 168 11.22 -23.13 -12.72
N ASN A 169 11.18 -23.07 -11.38
CA ASN A 169 11.50 -24.17 -10.47
C ASN A 169 12.91 -24.77 -10.70
N VAL A 170 13.88 -23.96 -11.10
CA VAL A 170 15.28 -24.38 -11.34
C VAL A 170 16.14 -23.97 -10.13
N GLY A 171 17.02 -24.87 -9.66
CA GLY A 171 17.96 -24.62 -8.55
C GLY A 171 17.40 -24.85 -7.13
N GLY A 172 16.09 -25.03 -6.97
CA GLY A 172 15.49 -25.23 -5.64
C GLY A 172 15.88 -26.54 -4.94
N ARG A 173 16.00 -27.64 -5.70
CA ARG A 173 16.46 -28.93 -5.13
C ARG A 173 17.94 -28.90 -4.78
N GLU A 174 18.76 -28.29 -5.63
CA GLU A 174 20.20 -28.10 -5.39
C GLU A 174 20.45 -27.23 -4.15
N LEU A 175 19.60 -26.23 -3.92
CA LEU A 175 19.66 -25.40 -2.72
C LEU A 175 19.42 -26.21 -1.44
N VAL A 176 18.39 -27.07 -1.43
CA VAL A 176 18.10 -27.94 -0.28
C VAL A 176 19.19 -28.99 -0.09
N ASP A 177 19.72 -29.56 -1.17
CA ASP A 177 20.85 -30.50 -1.10
C ASP A 177 22.10 -29.84 -0.50
N THR A 178 22.39 -28.60 -0.89
CA THR A 178 23.51 -27.82 -0.35
C THR A 178 23.32 -27.51 1.14
N VAL A 179 22.09 -27.21 1.56
CA VAL A 179 21.73 -27.04 2.97
C VAL A 179 22.00 -28.31 3.76
N ASP A 180 21.49 -29.46 3.31
CA ASP A 180 21.67 -30.75 3.99
C ASP A 180 23.15 -31.11 4.13
N ARG A 181 23.93 -30.95 3.04
CA ARG A 181 25.37 -31.22 3.02
C ARG A 181 26.18 -30.27 3.89
N LEU A 182 25.79 -29.00 3.99
CA LEU A 182 26.42 -28.03 4.88
C LEU A 182 26.20 -28.42 6.35
N ILE A 183 24.98 -28.81 6.72
CA ILE A 183 24.62 -29.24 8.09
C ILE A 183 25.35 -30.54 8.46
N ARG A 184 25.54 -31.46 7.49
CA ARG A 184 26.34 -32.68 7.67
C ARG A 184 27.85 -32.42 7.76
N GLY A 185 28.31 -31.19 7.53
CA GLY A 185 29.72 -30.82 7.54
C GLY A 185 30.51 -31.32 6.32
N GLU A 186 29.84 -31.64 5.22
CA GLU A 186 30.46 -32.12 3.98
C GLU A 186 31.02 -30.97 3.11
N ILE A 187 30.57 -29.75 3.38
CA ILE A 187 30.99 -28.54 2.66
C ILE A 187 31.82 -27.68 3.60
N SER A 188 32.99 -27.23 3.11
CA SER A 188 33.83 -26.28 3.84
C SER A 188 33.12 -24.93 3.96
N TYR A 189 33.03 -24.40 5.18
CA TYR A 189 32.46 -23.09 5.46
C TYR A 189 33.56 -22.19 6.04
N ASP A 190 34.11 -21.31 5.21
CA ASP A 190 35.20 -20.37 5.57
C ASP A 190 34.88 -18.96 5.02
N PRO A 191 33.86 -18.29 5.59
CA PRO A 191 33.37 -17.03 5.06
C PRO A 191 34.44 -15.94 5.08
N LYS A 192 34.63 -15.29 3.93
CA LYS A 192 35.49 -14.10 3.82
C LYS A 192 34.72 -12.87 4.28
N GLN A 193 34.83 -12.51 5.56
CA GLN A 193 34.11 -11.38 6.14
C GLN A 193 34.55 -10.00 5.57
N PRO A 194 33.63 -9.03 5.47
CA PRO A 194 33.99 -7.65 5.16
C PRO A 194 34.80 -7.03 6.30
N GLN A 195 35.70 -6.11 5.95
CA GLN A 195 36.48 -5.34 6.93
C GLN A 195 36.10 -3.87 6.82
N ILE A 196 36.17 -3.15 7.94
CA ILE A 196 36.10 -1.69 7.94
C ILE A 196 37.27 -1.10 7.14
N ARG A 197 37.06 0.10 6.58
CA ARG A 197 38.10 0.86 5.88
C ARG A 197 39.37 0.96 6.73
N ALA A 198 40.53 0.85 6.10
CA ALA A 198 41.81 0.65 6.78
C ALA A 198 42.16 1.76 7.79
N ASP A 199 41.69 2.99 7.56
CA ASP A 199 41.90 4.15 8.42
C ASP A 199 41.06 4.13 9.71
N HIS A 200 40.01 3.32 9.78
CA HIS A 200 39.12 3.19 10.95
C HIS A 200 39.29 1.85 11.69
N ARG A 201 40.24 0.99 11.29
CA ARG A 201 40.48 -0.28 12.00
C ARG A 201 40.94 -0.07 13.43
N GLN A 202 41.84 0.88 13.66
CA GLN A 202 42.31 1.21 15.01
C GLN A 202 41.17 1.73 15.89
N VAL A 203 40.23 2.48 15.31
CA VAL A 203 39.04 2.98 16.02
C VAL A 203 38.11 1.83 16.40
N LEU A 204 37.92 0.85 15.51
CA LEU A 204 37.15 -0.36 15.81
C LEU A 204 37.80 -1.16 16.96
N GLU A 205 39.10 -1.40 16.89
CA GLU A 205 39.86 -2.09 17.96
C GLU A 205 39.76 -1.33 19.29
N GLU A 206 39.85 0.00 19.28
CA GLU A 206 39.68 0.83 20.48
C GLU A 206 38.29 0.66 21.10
N ILE A 207 37.22 0.71 20.31
CA ILE A 207 35.86 0.47 20.79
C ILE A 207 35.71 -0.95 21.32
N GLU A 208 36.20 -1.97 20.61
CA GLU A 208 36.17 -3.36 21.08
C GLU A 208 36.83 -3.49 22.45
N THR A 209 37.96 -2.80 22.66
CA THR A 209 38.67 -2.81 23.94
C THR A 209 37.86 -2.12 25.05
N LEU A 210 37.21 -1.00 24.75
CA LEU A 210 36.39 -0.26 25.70
C LEU A 210 35.14 -1.03 26.14
N ILE A 211 34.56 -1.86 25.25
CA ILE A 211 33.36 -2.65 25.54
C ILE A 211 33.64 -4.06 26.06
N ALA A 212 34.90 -4.50 26.11
CA ALA A 212 35.31 -5.90 26.37
C ALA A 212 34.84 -6.51 27.70
N GLY A 213 34.26 -5.72 28.61
CA GLY A 213 33.68 -6.19 29.88
C GLY A 213 32.14 -6.17 29.95
N CYS A 214 31.45 -5.55 28.99
CA CYS A 214 29.99 -5.44 29.00
C CYS A 214 29.43 -5.40 27.58
N VAL A 215 29.22 -6.59 27.03
CA VAL A 215 28.57 -6.79 25.73
C VAL A 215 27.15 -7.29 26.00
N PRO A 216 26.11 -6.64 25.43
CA PRO A 216 24.75 -7.15 25.59
C PRO A 216 24.63 -8.58 25.04
N GLU A 217 24.20 -9.54 25.86
CA GLU A 217 23.85 -10.88 25.36
C GLU A 217 22.57 -10.79 24.51
N PRO A 218 22.45 -11.49 23.37
CA PRO A 218 23.31 -12.55 22.83
C PRO A 218 24.27 -12.08 21.71
N TYR A 219 24.60 -10.78 21.65
CA TYR A 219 25.32 -10.20 20.53
C TYR A 219 26.84 -10.43 20.62
N PRO A 220 27.52 -10.77 19.52
CA PRO A 220 28.99 -10.82 19.47
C PRO A 220 29.64 -9.46 19.70
N GLN A 221 30.81 -9.43 20.34
CA GLN A 221 31.52 -8.19 20.71
C GLN A 221 31.94 -7.36 19.50
N ASP A 222 32.56 -8.00 18.51
CA ASP A 222 32.97 -7.41 17.23
C ASP A 222 31.78 -6.80 16.48
N TRP A 223 30.66 -7.51 16.47
CA TRP A 223 29.42 -7.04 15.87
C TRP A 223 28.85 -5.82 16.60
N VAL A 224 28.86 -5.81 17.95
CA VAL A 224 28.41 -4.67 18.76
C VAL A 224 29.29 -3.45 18.50
N ALA A 225 30.62 -3.61 18.49
CA ALA A 225 31.55 -2.52 18.19
C ALA A 225 31.30 -1.91 16.80
N LEU A 226 31.11 -2.76 15.79
CA LEU A 226 30.77 -2.31 14.44
C LEU A 226 29.42 -1.55 14.39
N LYS A 227 28.41 -2.03 15.12
CA LYS A 227 27.09 -1.38 15.17
C LYS A 227 27.07 -0.04 15.93
N LEU A 228 27.96 0.14 16.90
CA LEU A 228 28.17 1.44 17.54
C LEU A 228 28.74 2.46 16.54
N LEU A 229 29.72 2.06 15.72
CA LEU A 229 30.27 2.90 14.64
C LEU A 229 29.25 3.24 13.55
N GLU A 230 28.27 2.37 13.31
CA GLU A 230 27.13 2.64 12.42
C GLU A 230 26.07 3.57 13.03
N GLY A 231 26.13 3.83 14.35
CA GLY A 231 25.11 4.63 15.05
C GLY A 231 23.78 3.90 15.23
N ASP A 232 23.78 2.57 15.37
CA ASP A 232 22.57 1.79 15.65
C ASP A 232 21.98 2.20 17.02
N GLN A 233 20.79 2.77 17.03
CA GLN A 233 20.17 3.34 18.23
C GLN A 233 19.84 2.30 19.30
N GLU A 234 19.49 1.08 18.89
CA GLU A 234 19.10 0.02 19.82
C GLU A 234 20.33 -0.53 20.53
N ILE A 235 21.39 -0.82 19.77
CA ILE A 235 22.66 -1.29 20.33
C ILE A 235 23.30 -0.19 21.18
N THR A 236 23.30 1.06 20.73
CA THR A 236 23.78 2.21 21.52
C THR A 236 23.08 2.27 22.89
N ARG A 237 21.75 2.09 22.94
CA ARG A 237 21.00 2.09 24.20
C ARG A 237 21.37 0.89 25.07
N LEU A 238 21.39 -0.32 24.52
CA LEU A 238 21.71 -1.54 25.27
C LEU A 238 23.14 -1.51 25.84
N THR A 239 24.10 -1.05 25.05
CA THR A 239 25.50 -0.93 25.49
C THR A 239 25.65 0.15 26.55
N LYS A 240 24.93 1.28 26.44
CA LYS A 240 24.91 2.31 27.48
C LYS A 240 24.31 1.83 28.81
N GLU A 241 23.27 1.00 28.74
CA GLU A 241 22.66 0.39 29.94
C GLU A 241 23.59 -0.65 30.59
N CYS A 242 24.48 -1.24 29.81
CA CYS A 242 25.48 -2.21 30.26
C CYS A 242 26.70 -1.52 30.93
N LEU A 243 27.25 -0.50 30.27
CA LEU A 243 28.48 0.17 30.69
C LEU A 243 28.28 1.14 31.85
N SER A 244 29.35 1.37 32.63
CA SER A 244 29.38 2.47 33.60
C SER A 244 29.41 3.83 32.88
N ASP A 245 28.98 4.90 33.56
CA ASP A 245 28.95 6.25 32.99
C ASP A 245 30.33 6.72 32.47
N GLU A 246 31.41 6.38 33.19
CA GLU A 246 32.79 6.69 32.76
C GLU A 246 33.21 5.94 31.49
N GLN A 247 32.88 4.64 31.39
CA GLN A 247 33.18 3.84 30.19
C GLN A 247 32.34 4.31 29.00
N TRP A 248 31.07 4.64 29.24
CA TRP A 248 30.20 5.18 28.20
C TRP A 248 30.71 6.53 27.69
N GLU A 249 31.19 7.40 28.57
CA GLU A 249 31.77 8.69 28.17
C GLU A 249 33.00 8.49 27.27
N ALA A 250 33.89 7.55 27.61
CA ALA A 250 35.04 7.19 26.77
C ALA A 250 34.62 6.67 25.38
N VAL A 251 33.64 5.75 25.31
CA VAL A 251 33.11 5.26 24.03
C VAL A 251 32.46 6.40 23.23
N HIS A 252 31.69 7.25 23.90
CA HIS A 252 30.97 8.36 23.27
C HIS A 252 31.91 9.44 22.74
N ASP A 253 33.05 9.66 23.38
CA ASP A 253 34.10 10.57 22.90
C ASP A 253 34.77 10.05 21.62
N VAL A 254 35.06 8.75 21.54
CA VAL A 254 35.57 8.11 20.32
C VAL A 254 34.55 8.22 19.19
N LEU A 255 33.27 7.92 19.46
CA LEU A 255 32.21 8.02 18.46
C LEU A 255 32.03 9.45 17.93
N ARG A 256 32.10 10.48 18.80
CA ARG A 256 32.04 11.90 18.39
C ARG A 256 33.25 12.36 17.61
N ALA A 257 34.44 11.84 17.94
CA ALA A 257 35.65 12.18 17.19
C ALA A 257 35.63 11.61 15.76
N HIS A 258 34.85 10.53 15.55
CA HIS A 258 34.75 9.79 14.29
C HIS A 258 33.31 9.75 13.75
N ASP A 259 32.68 10.91 13.58
CA ASP A 259 31.35 11.03 12.96
C ASP A 259 31.29 10.46 11.52
N ASP A 260 32.45 10.24 10.87
CA ASP A 260 32.56 9.60 9.54
C ASP A 260 32.66 8.06 9.59
N ALA A 261 32.66 7.45 10.78
CA ALA A 261 32.77 6.00 10.96
C ALA A 261 31.67 5.21 10.24
N LEU A 262 30.43 5.72 10.23
CA LEU A 262 29.32 5.12 9.47
C LEU A 262 29.67 4.98 7.97
N VAL A 263 30.27 6.03 7.40
CA VAL A 263 30.70 6.03 6.00
C VAL A 263 31.86 5.06 5.81
N ALA A 264 32.78 4.95 6.78
CA ALA A 264 33.89 4.02 6.72
C ALA A 264 33.44 2.54 6.74
N VAL A 265 32.45 2.19 7.58
CA VAL A 265 31.85 0.84 7.62
C VAL A 265 31.15 0.52 6.30
N ALA A 266 30.28 1.42 5.84
CA ALA A 266 29.57 1.22 4.57
C ALA A 266 30.55 1.10 3.39
N SER A 267 31.57 1.95 3.34
CA SER A 267 32.61 1.93 2.29
C SER A 267 33.41 0.62 2.31
N GLY A 268 33.79 0.14 3.50
CA GLY A 268 34.48 -1.15 3.67
C GLY A 268 33.66 -2.33 3.14
N ARG A 269 32.34 -2.34 3.35
CA ARG A 269 31.43 -3.32 2.75
C ARG A 269 31.40 -3.22 1.23
N TYR A 270 31.24 -2.02 0.66
CA TYR A 270 31.25 -1.86 -0.80
C TYR A 270 32.58 -2.25 -1.45
N GLU A 271 33.71 -1.92 -0.81
CA GLU A 271 35.03 -2.38 -1.27
C GLU A 271 35.15 -3.90 -1.21
N TRP A 272 34.62 -4.55 -0.17
CA TRP A 272 34.56 -6.00 -0.08
C TRP A 272 33.70 -6.59 -1.21
N ILE A 273 32.47 -6.11 -1.41
CA ILE A 273 31.58 -6.56 -2.49
C ILE A 273 32.28 -6.42 -3.84
N GLY A 274 32.87 -5.25 -4.11
CA GLY A 274 33.60 -4.96 -5.33
C GLY A 274 34.81 -5.87 -5.56
N ARG A 275 35.40 -6.43 -4.51
CA ARG A 275 36.42 -7.50 -4.62
C ARG A 275 35.80 -8.86 -4.93
N MET A 276 34.70 -9.22 -4.25
CA MET A 276 34.03 -10.52 -4.42
C MET A 276 33.49 -10.71 -5.84
N ILE A 277 32.86 -9.68 -6.41
CA ILE A 277 32.23 -9.79 -7.74
C ILE A 277 33.22 -9.64 -8.89
N ARG A 278 34.44 -9.12 -8.65
CA ARG A 278 35.37 -8.72 -9.73
C ARG A 278 35.74 -9.86 -10.66
N ALA A 279 35.95 -11.04 -10.10
CA ALA A 279 36.31 -12.24 -10.86
C ALA A 279 35.07 -13.01 -11.35
N ALA A 280 33.95 -12.91 -10.62
CA ALA A 280 32.75 -13.69 -10.90
C ALA A 280 31.79 -13.02 -11.89
N LEU A 281 31.86 -11.69 -12.09
CA LEU A 281 30.90 -10.93 -12.89
C LEU A 281 31.56 -10.36 -14.15
N THR A 282 31.12 -10.84 -15.31
CA THR A 282 31.42 -10.21 -16.60
C THR A 282 30.27 -9.28 -17.00
N ARG A 283 30.55 -7.98 -17.05
CA ARG A 283 29.60 -6.95 -17.52
C ARG A 283 29.67 -6.80 -19.05
N PRO A 284 28.56 -6.51 -19.74
CA PRO A 284 28.59 -6.20 -21.17
C PRO A 284 29.44 -4.95 -21.43
N LYS A 285 30.05 -4.85 -22.62
CA LYS A 285 30.85 -3.68 -23.00
C LYS A 285 29.97 -2.41 -22.93
N ALA A 286 30.50 -1.35 -22.32
CA ALA A 286 29.82 -0.06 -22.22
C ALA A 286 29.32 0.41 -23.60
N GLY A 287 28.00 0.58 -23.76
CA GLY A 287 27.36 1.06 -24.99
C GLY A 287 26.13 0.27 -25.47
N GLN A 288 25.82 -0.89 -24.91
CA GLN A 288 24.55 -1.57 -25.19
C GLN A 288 23.44 -1.01 -24.28
N ILE A 289 22.69 -0.04 -24.79
CA ILE A 289 21.51 0.50 -24.10
C ILE A 289 20.44 -0.59 -24.08
N SER A 290 20.07 -1.09 -22.91
CA SER A 290 19.01 -2.10 -22.75
C SER A 290 17.65 -1.52 -23.17
N LEU A 291 16.69 -2.37 -23.56
CA LEU A 291 15.34 -1.90 -23.95
C LEU A 291 14.69 -1.07 -22.83
N THR A 292 14.92 -1.47 -21.58
CA THR A 292 14.50 -0.75 -20.37
C THR A 292 15.07 0.66 -20.33
N GLU A 293 16.38 0.82 -20.57
CA GLU A 293 17.04 2.13 -20.55
C GLU A 293 16.55 3.05 -21.69
N ARG A 294 16.20 2.50 -22.86
CA ARG A 294 15.57 3.28 -23.95
C ARG A 294 14.20 3.80 -23.58
N LEU A 295 13.36 2.95 -22.97
CA LEU A 295 12.01 3.33 -22.54
C LEU A 295 12.08 4.34 -21.38
N ASP A 296 12.97 4.11 -20.41
CA ASP A 296 13.15 4.98 -19.25
C ASP A 296 13.61 6.38 -19.65
N ARG A 297 14.43 6.53 -20.71
CA ARG A 297 14.82 7.85 -21.21
C ARG A 297 13.63 8.74 -21.59
N TRP A 298 12.54 8.14 -22.09
CA TRP A 298 11.32 8.87 -22.43
C TRP A 298 10.36 8.96 -21.24
N ALA A 299 10.17 7.84 -20.54
CA ALA A 299 9.21 7.73 -19.44
C ALA A 299 9.61 8.53 -18.20
N THR A 300 10.91 8.75 -17.96
CA THR A 300 11.42 9.51 -16.80
C THR A 300 11.78 10.96 -17.13
N HIS A 301 11.66 11.37 -18.40
CA HIS A 301 11.95 12.73 -18.81
C HIS A 301 10.93 13.72 -18.19
N PRO A 302 11.33 14.91 -17.71
CA PRO A 302 10.42 15.83 -17.00
C PRO A 302 9.14 16.21 -17.77
N LEU A 303 9.26 16.50 -19.07
CA LEU A 303 8.12 16.84 -19.95
C LEU A 303 7.50 15.61 -20.64
N TRP A 304 8.29 14.85 -21.40
CA TRP A 304 7.80 13.66 -22.10
C TRP A 304 7.25 12.58 -21.15
N GLY A 305 7.85 12.40 -19.98
CA GLY A 305 7.33 11.51 -18.95
C GLY A 305 5.95 11.94 -18.46
N LEU A 306 5.71 13.23 -18.26
CA LEU A 306 4.38 13.76 -17.87
C LEU A 306 3.34 13.57 -18.99
N LEU A 307 3.74 13.77 -20.26
CA LEU A 307 2.85 13.54 -21.41
C LEU A 307 2.50 12.06 -21.58
N ILE A 308 3.49 11.16 -21.47
CA ILE A 308 3.30 9.70 -21.53
C ILE A 308 2.41 9.26 -20.37
N LEU A 309 2.65 9.79 -19.18
CA LEU A 309 1.83 9.54 -18.00
C LEU A 309 0.38 9.95 -18.22
N ALA A 310 0.15 11.18 -18.69
CA ALA A 310 -1.19 11.65 -19.02
C ALA A 310 -1.87 10.78 -20.10
N ALA A 311 -1.12 10.33 -21.12
CA ALA A 311 -1.64 9.47 -22.17
C ALA A 311 -2.02 8.06 -21.66
N ILE A 312 -1.15 7.41 -20.89
CA ILE A 312 -1.41 6.07 -20.32
C ILE A 312 -2.58 6.12 -19.35
N LEU A 313 -2.64 7.15 -18.52
CA LEU A 313 -3.72 7.33 -17.57
C LEU A 313 -5.05 7.70 -18.26
N GLY A 314 -5.00 8.55 -19.28
CA GLY A 314 -6.16 8.85 -20.12
C GLY A 314 -6.70 7.60 -20.81
N LEU A 315 -5.82 6.76 -21.37
CA LEU A 315 -6.18 5.46 -21.95
C LEU A 315 -6.80 4.53 -20.90
N THR A 316 -6.23 4.51 -19.69
CA THR A 316 -6.73 3.68 -18.57
C THR A 316 -8.15 4.07 -18.19
N PHE A 317 -8.43 5.37 -18.02
CA PHE A 317 -9.79 5.83 -17.72
C PHE A 317 -10.75 5.59 -18.88
N TRP A 318 -10.33 5.91 -20.10
CA TRP A 318 -11.15 5.68 -21.29
C TRP A 318 -11.56 4.21 -21.39
N LEU A 319 -10.62 3.28 -21.26
CA LEU A 319 -10.89 1.84 -21.31
C LEU A 319 -11.81 1.39 -20.16
N THR A 320 -11.58 1.91 -18.96
CA THR A 320 -12.37 1.58 -17.76
C THR A 320 -13.84 1.99 -17.94
N TYR A 321 -14.11 3.19 -18.44
CA TYR A 321 -15.48 3.66 -18.62
C TYR A 321 -16.12 3.10 -19.89
N ALA A 322 -15.39 3.03 -21.00
CA ALA A 322 -15.91 2.50 -22.26
C ALA A 322 -16.43 1.06 -22.14
N ILE A 323 -15.80 0.24 -21.30
CA ILE A 323 -16.23 -1.15 -21.04
C ILE A 323 -17.08 -1.23 -19.77
N GLY A 324 -16.76 -0.45 -18.75
CA GLY A 324 -17.40 -0.53 -17.44
C GLY A 324 -18.81 0.04 -17.40
N THR A 325 -19.08 1.18 -18.06
CA THR A 325 -20.41 1.82 -18.00
C THR A 325 -21.49 1.00 -18.70
N PRO A 326 -21.28 0.41 -19.91
CA PRO A 326 -22.31 -0.41 -20.53
C PRO A 326 -22.64 -1.66 -19.70
N LEU A 327 -21.64 -2.24 -19.02
CA LEU A 327 -21.83 -3.39 -18.14
C LEU A 327 -22.53 -3.00 -16.83
N GLN A 328 -22.23 -1.81 -16.30
CA GLN A 328 -22.96 -1.22 -15.17
C GLN A 328 -24.44 -1.01 -15.52
N ASP A 329 -24.75 -0.41 -16.66
CA ASP A 329 -26.12 -0.13 -17.11
C ASP A 329 -26.90 -1.42 -17.37
N LEU A 330 -26.24 -2.46 -17.90
CA LEU A 330 -26.81 -3.80 -18.07
C LEU A 330 -27.21 -4.40 -16.72
N LEU A 331 -26.32 -4.34 -15.72
CA LEU A 331 -26.62 -4.85 -14.37
C LEU A 331 -27.74 -4.04 -13.71
N ASP A 332 -27.74 -2.71 -13.86
CA ASP A 332 -28.75 -1.84 -13.26
C ASP A 332 -30.13 -2.11 -13.86
N THR A 333 -30.22 -2.20 -15.19
CA THR A 333 -31.48 -2.43 -15.89
C THR A 333 -32.04 -3.84 -15.64
N TYR A 334 -31.22 -4.88 -15.89
CA TYR A 334 -31.70 -6.26 -15.91
C TYR A 334 -31.69 -6.92 -14.53
N VAL A 335 -30.67 -6.66 -13.70
CA VAL A 335 -30.56 -7.30 -12.38
C VAL A 335 -31.27 -6.46 -11.33
N VAL A 336 -30.89 -5.18 -11.17
CA VAL A 336 -31.47 -4.33 -10.13
C VAL A 336 -32.92 -3.98 -10.46
N GLY A 337 -33.18 -3.49 -11.67
CA GLY A 337 -34.51 -3.18 -12.17
C GLY A 337 -35.43 -4.41 -12.22
N GLY A 338 -34.90 -5.56 -12.66
CA GLY A 338 -35.63 -6.83 -12.67
C GLY A 338 -36.04 -7.29 -11.27
N LEU A 339 -35.10 -7.29 -10.32
CA LEU A 339 -35.36 -7.64 -8.91
C LEU A 339 -36.32 -6.63 -8.25
N ALA A 340 -36.17 -5.34 -8.53
CA ALA A 340 -37.07 -4.29 -8.05
C ALA A 340 -38.50 -4.49 -8.58
N GLY A 341 -38.66 -4.83 -9.87
CA GLY A 341 -39.95 -5.13 -10.47
C GLY A 341 -40.61 -6.37 -9.86
N LEU A 342 -39.86 -7.46 -9.70
CA LEU A 342 -40.33 -8.68 -9.04
C LEU A 342 -40.72 -8.43 -7.58
N ALA A 343 -39.91 -7.67 -6.84
CA ALA A 343 -40.19 -7.30 -5.47
C ALA A 343 -41.47 -6.45 -5.37
N ARG A 344 -41.65 -5.45 -6.23
CA ARG A 344 -42.90 -4.65 -6.28
C ARG A 344 -44.13 -5.51 -6.57
N ALA A 345 -44.04 -6.43 -7.53
CA ALA A 345 -45.13 -7.33 -7.87
C ALA A 345 -45.45 -8.29 -6.71
N TRP A 346 -44.43 -8.82 -6.04
CA TRP A 346 -44.59 -9.75 -4.94
C TRP A 346 -45.06 -9.06 -3.66
N LEU A 347 -44.69 -7.80 -3.43
CA LEU A 347 -45.08 -6.97 -2.29
C LEU A 347 -46.35 -6.14 -2.53
N GLY A 348 -47.11 -6.41 -3.58
CA GLY A 348 -48.36 -5.69 -3.87
C GLY A 348 -49.43 -5.78 -2.77
N TRP A 349 -49.30 -6.75 -1.86
CA TRP A 349 -50.16 -6.91 -0.68
C TRP A 349 -49.67 -6.14 0.56
N ALA A 350 -48.44 -5.62 0.55
CA ALA A 350 -47.83 -4.93 1.67
C ALA A 350 -48.13 -3.41 1.61
N PRO A 351 -48.10 -2.71 2.76
CA PRO A 351 -48.19 -1.26 2.78
C PRO A 351 -47.11 -0.61 1.90
N HIS A 352 -47.42 0.53 1.28
CA HIS A 352 -46.52 1.23 0.35
C HIS A 352 -45.13 1.46 0.93
N TRP A 353 -45.02 1.86 2.20
CA TRP A 353 -43.74 2.08 2.87
C TRP A 353 -42.87 0.81 2.97
N VAL A 354 -43.46 -0.39 3.06
CA VAL A 354 -42.71 -1.66 3.09
C VAL A 354 -42.17 -1.99 1.70
N SER A 355 -43.02 -1.85 0.68
CA SER A 355 -42.62 -2.05 -0.71
C SER A 355 -41.52 -1.07 -1.10
N ASP A 356 -41.64 0.19 -0.70
CA ASP A 356 -40.66 1.23 -0.97
C ASP A 356 -39.33 1.01 -0.24
N LEU A 357 -39.35 0.59 1.03
CA LEU A 357 -38.14 0.21 1.78
C LEU A 357 -37.38 -0.92 1.10
N VAL A 358 -38.08 -1.98 0.70
CA VAL A 358 -37.44 -3.14 0.09
C VAL A 358 -36.87 -2.77 -1.27
N VAL A 359 -37.60 -1.99 -2.06
CA VAL A 359 -37.21 -1.71 -3.44
C VAL A 359 -36.18 -0.59 -3.53
N ASN A 360 -36.44 0.56 -2.93
CA ASN A 360 -35.57 1.73 -3.01
C ASN A 360 -34.50 1.74 -1.92
N GLY A 361 -34.81 1.27 -0.71
CA GLY A 361 -33.85 1.19 0.40
C GLY A 361 -32.87 0.01 0.27
N ILE A 362 -33.38 -1.21 0.20
CA ILE A 362 -32.57 -2.45 0.23
C ILE A 362 -32.04 -2.81 -1.16
N ILE A 363 -32.93 -3.01 -2.14
CA ILE A 363 -32.54 -3.43 -3.49
C ILE A 363 -31.77 -2.31 -4.19
N GLY A 364 -32.21 -1.05 -4.07
CA GLY A 364 -31.46 0.10 -4.57
C GLY A 364 -30.06 0.22 -3.97
N GLY A 365 -29.93 0.09 -2.64
CA GLY A 365 -28.64 0.14 -1.95
C GLY A 365 -27.69 -1.02 -2.32
N ALA A 366 -28.20 -2.25 -2.34
CA ALA A 366 -27.44 -3.42 -2.77
C ALA A 366 -27.10 -3.38 -4.27
N GLY A 367 -28.02 -2.86 -5.08
CA GLY A 367 -27.91 -2.67 -6.51
C GLY A 367 -26.80 -1.70 -6.88
N ALA A 368 -26.78 -0.52 -6.26
CA ALA A 368 -25.69 0.45 -6.42
C ALA A 368 -24.32 -0.18 -6.17
N MET A 369 -24.21 -1.00 -5.11
CA MET A 369 -22.97 -1.69 -4.81
C MET A 369 -22.58 -2.72 -5.89
N LEU A 370 -23.55 -3.49 -6.40
CA LEU A 370 -23.31 -4.49 -7.44
C LEU A 370 -22.95 -3.85 -8.79
N THR A 371 -23.61 -2.76 -9.14
CA THR A 371 -23.46 -2.08 -10.44
C THR A 371 -22.12 -1.32 -10.54
N PHE A 372 -21.49 -0.95 -9.42
CA PHE A 372 -20.10 -0.43 -9.41
C PHE A 372 -19.01 -1.49 -9.62
N LEU A 373 -19.31 -2.78 -9.43
CA LEU A 373 -18.30 -3.84 -9.45
C LEU A 373 -17.58 -3.98 -10.81
N PRO A 374 -18.24 -3.92 -11.98
CA PRO A 374 -17.57 -3.98 -13.28
C PRO A 374 -16.48 -2.94 -13.48
N ILE A 375 -16.80 -1.67 -13.16
CA ILE A 375 -15.85 -0.55 -13.27
C ILE A 375 -14.62 -0.83 -12.41
N LEU A 376 -14.82 -1.27 -11.16
CA LEU A 376 -13.72 -1.58 -10.25
C LEU A 376 -12.86 -2.75 -10.73
N VAL A 377 -13.47 -3.81 -11.27
CA VAL A 377 -12.76 -4.99 -11.79
C VAL A 377 -11.86 -4.60 -12.96
N ILE A 378 -12.40 -3.88 -13.95
CA ILE A 378 -11.63 -3.43 -15.13
C ILE A 378 -10.51 -2.50 -14.70
N PHE A 379 -10.82 -1.55 -13.83
CA PHE A 379 -9.85 -0.63 -13.28
C PHE A 379 -8.70 -1.35 -12.56
N PHE A 380 -9.00 -2.30 -11.67
CA PHE A 380 -7.98 -3.09 -10.98
C PHE A 380 -7.16 -3.96 -11.94
N ALA A 381 -7.76 -4.42 -13.06
CA ALA A 381 -7.04 -5.21 -14.05
C ALA A 381 -6.02 -4.35 -14.81
N VAL A 382 -6.42 -3.16 -15.27
CA VAL A 382 -5.51 -2.22 -15.96
C VAL A 382 -4.43 -1.72 -15.01
N MET A 383 -4.81 -1.33 -13.79
CA MET A 383 -3.85 -0.92 -12.77
C MET A 383 -2.88 -2.03 -12.37
N GLY A 384 -3.39 -3.26 -12.22
CA GLY A 384 -2.55 -4.43 -11.96
C GLY A 384 -1.57 -4.68 -13.10
N ALA A 385 -1.98 -4.48 -14.35
CA ALA A 385 -1.11 -4.62 -15.52
C ALA A 385 -0.03 -3.52 -15.61
N LEU A 386 -0.29 -2.31 -15.12
CA LEU A 386 0.69 -1.23 -15.04
C LEU A 386 1.67 -1.38 -13.85
N GLU A 387 1.21 -2.04 -12.79
CA GLU A 387 1.95 -2.32 -11.54
C GLU A 387 2.92 -3.51 -11.69
N ASP A 388 2.43 -4.66 -12.19
CA ASP A 388 3.23 -5.62 -12.98
C ASP A 388 3.80 -4.84 -14.20
N VAL A 389 4.66 -5.28 -15.10
CA VAL A 389 5.34 -4.37 -16.09
C VAL A 389 6.28 -3.33 -15.46
N GLY A 390 5.98 -2.72 -14.31
CA GLY A 390 6.84 -1.79 -13.60
C GLY A 390 6.69 -0.31 -14.00
N TYR A 391 5.67 0.06 -14.78
CA TYR A 391 5.46 1.47 -15.20
C TYR A 391 5.16 2.39 -14.00
N MET A 392 4.52 1.87 -12.95
CA MET A 392 4.15 2.66 -11.75
C MET A 392 5.34 3.35 -11.08
N ALA A 393 6.53 2.75 -11.08
CA ALA A 393 7.72 3.37 -10.50
C ALA A 393 8.18 4.61 -11.28
N ARG A 394 8.04 4.60 -12.62
CA ARG A 394 8.40 5.75 -13.48
C ARG A 394 7.40 6.89 -13.32
N ALA A 395 6.12 6.55 -13.27
CA ALA A 395 5.05 7.50 -12.99
C ALA A 395 5.29 8.21 -11.64
N ALA A 396 5.65 7.45 -10.60
CA ALA A 396 6.01 7.99 -9.30
C ALA A 396 7.24 8.91 -9.38
N TYR A 397 8.29 8.49 -10.10
CA TYR A 397 9.50 9.30 -10.28
C TYR A 397 9.22 10.66 -10.93
N VAL A 398 8.47 10.70 -12.03
CA VAL A 398 8.11 11.95 -12.72
C VAL A 398 7.29 12.87 -11.83
N MET A 399 6.42 12.31 -10.98
CA MET A 399 5.54 13.07 -10.10
C MET A 399 6.16 13.42 -8.75
N ASP A 400 7.35 12.90 -8.44
CA ASP A 400 8.00 13.09 -7.15
C ASP A 400 8.24 14.56 -6.83
N GLY A 401 8.68 15.33 -7.83
CA GLY A 401 8.88 16.78 -7.70
C GLY A 401 7.61 17.51 -7.24
N PHE A 402 6.45 17.20 -7.82
CA PHE A 402 5.17 17.82 -7.44
C PHE A 402 4.66 17.32 -6.07
N MET A 403 4.87 16.03 -5.77
CA MET A 403 4.46 15.45 -4.49
C MET A 403 5.25 16.04 -3.31
N HIS A 404 6.53 16.33 -3.50
CA HIS A 404 7.38 16.90 -2.46
C HIS A 404 6.91 18.28 -1.99
N LEU A 405 6.25 19.08 -2.84
CA LEU A 405 5.63 20.35 -2.40
C LEU A 405 4.62 20.14 -1.27
N MET A 406 3.86 19.05 -1.31
CA MET A 406 2.85 18.70 -0.30
C MET A 406 3.44 17.91 0.88
N GLY A 407 4.74 17.60 0.85
CA GLY A 407 5.38 16.69 1.81
C GLY A 407 5.09 15.21 1.56
N LEU A 408 4.69 14.88 0.35
CA LEU A 408 4.45 13.51 -0.11
C LEU A 408 5.61 13.02 -0.98
N HIS A 409 5.68 11.71 -1.20
CA HIS A 409 6.59 11.09 -2.17
C HIS A 409 5.85 10.76 -3.47
N GLY A 410 6.59 10.58 -4.55
CA GLY A 410 6.08 10.17 -5.87
C GLY A 410 5.10 9.01 -5.84
N LYS A 411 5.31 8.00 -4.96
CA LYS A 411 4.37 6.86 -4.78
C LYS A 411 2.95 7.29 -4.36
N SER A 412 2.80 8.47 -3.75
CA SER A 412 1.52 9.03 -3.33
C SER A 412 0.71 9.61 -4.48
N PHE A 413 1.36 9.99 -5.58
CA PHE A 413 0.67 10.48 -6.77
C PHE A 413 -0.30 9.44 -7.29
N LEU A 414 0.10 8.16 -7.29
CA LEU A 414 -0.71 7.11 -7.88
C LEU A 414 -2.09 7.01 -7.20
N PRO A 415 -2.20 6.77 -5.88
CA PRO A 415 -3.48 6.79 -5.17
C PRO A 415 -4.30 8.05 -5.42
N LEU A 416 -3.66 9.24 -5.40
CA LEU A 416 -4.34 10.49 -5.67
C LEU A 416 -4.93 10.51 -7.08
N PHE A 417 -4.14 10.16 -8.08
CA PHE A 417 -4.59 10.14 -9.46
C PHE A 417 -5.79 9.21 -9.68
N LEU A 418 -5.81 8.05 -9.02
CA LEU A 418 -6.96 7.13 -9.06
C LEU A 418 -8.26 7.78 -8.56
N GLY A 419 -8.15 8.82 -7.73
CA GLY A 419 -9.29 9.60 -7.21
C GLY A 419 -10.10 10.29 -8.29
N PHE A 420 -9.49 10.66 -9.43
CA PHE A 420 -10.22 11.25 -10.56
C PHE A 420 -11.26 10.27 -11.15
N GLY A 421 -10.98 8.97 -11.08
CA GLY A 421 -11.97 7.93 -11.35
C GLY A 421 -12.93 7.81 -10.18
N CYS A 422 -12.43 7.23 -9.08
CA CYS A 422 -13.22 7.03 -7.87
C CYS A 422 -12.33 7.11 -6.62
N ASN A 423 -12.84 7.77 -5.59
CA ASN A 423 -12.11 7.93 -4.33
C ASN A 423 -11.99 6.62 -3.52
N VAL A 424 -12.81 5.60 -3.81
CA VAL A 424 -12.70 4.27 -3.18
C VAL A 424 -11.38 3.57 -3.55
N PRO A 425 -11.08 3.29 -4.84
CA PRO A 425 -9.81 2.69 -5.22
C PRO A 425 -8.61 3.58 -4.91
N ALA A 426 -8.78 4.91 -4.94
CA ALA A 426 -7.76 5.86 -4.49
C ALA A 426 -7.32 5.59 -3.06
N VAL A 427 -8.27 5.53 -2.12
CA VAL A 427 -7.96 5.27 -0.71
C VAL A 427 -7.37 3.88 -0.51
N LEU A 428 -7.89 2.85 -1.19
CA LEU A 428 -7.30 1.50 -1.14
C LEU A 428 -5.87 1.45 -1.69
N GLY A 429 -5.59 2.24 -2.74
CA GLY A 429 -4.27 2.34 -3.36
C GLY A 429 -3.19 2.90 -2.44
N THR A 430 -3.57 3.61 -1.36
CA THR A 430 -2.61 4.16 -0.40
C THR A 430 -1.78 3.07 0.31
N ARG A 431 -2.17 1.80 0.24
CA ARG A 431 -1.39 0.65 0.76
C ARG A 431 0.00 0.50 0.16
N VAL A 432 0.20 0.98 -1.06
CA VAL A 432 1.50 0.97 -1.75
C VAL A 432 2.51 1.92 -1.06
N ILE A 433 2.03 2.83 -0.22
CA ILE A 433 2.85 3.77 0.53
C ILE A 433 3.31 3.13 1.85
N GLU A 434 4.61 2.86 1.95
CA GLU A 434 5.27 2.26 3.11
C GLU A 434 5.21 3.17 4.34
N SER A 435 5.54 4.46 4.15
CA SER A 435 5.52 5.44 5.23
C SER A 435 4.10 5.67 5.74
N ARG A 436 3.85 5.32 7.01
CA ARG A 436 2.55 5.51 7.67
C ARG A 436 2.05 6.96 7.59
N ARG A 437 2.95 7.94 7.71
CA ARG A 437 2.59 9.36 7.66
C ARG A 437 2.16 9.78 6.26
N ALA A 438 2.97 9.46 5.24
CA ALA A 438 2.63 9.73 3.85
C ALA A 438 1.33 9.00 3.47
N ARG A 439 1.14 7.75 3.92
CA ARG A 439 -0.09 6.99 3.70
C ARG A 439 -1.33 7.68 4.28
N LEU A 440 -1.27 8.14 5.54
CA LEU A 440 -2.37 8.86 6.18
C LEU A 440 -2.65 10.22 5.51
N LEU A 441 -1.61 10.97 5.17
CA LEU A 441 -1.76 12.24 4.47
C LEU A 441 -2.42 12.05 3.10
N THR A 442 -1.94 11.11 2.29
CA THR A 442 -2.54 10.76 1.00
C THR A 442 -3.99 10.30 1.14
N LEU A 443 -4.30 9.50 2.17
CA LEU A 443 -5.66 9.08 2.48
C LEU A 443 -6.59 10.26 2.83
N PHE A 444 -6.08 11.31 3.49
CA PHE A 444 -6.88 12.50 3.78
C PHE A 444 -7.09 13.42 2.58
N LEU A 445 -6.13 13.44 1.65
CA LEU A 445 -6.18 14.29 0.45
C LEU A 445 -6.93 13.65 -0.72
N ALA A 446 -6.96 12.32 -0.82
CA ALA A 446 -7.65 11.62 -1.91
C ALA A 446 -9.12 12.09 -2.10
N PRO A 447 -9.93 12.30 -1.06
CA PRO A 447 -11.29 12.83 -1.20
C PRO A 447 -11.43 14.23 -1.80
N LEU A 448 -10.35 15.03 -1.84
CA LEU A 448 -10.36 16.37 -2.46
C LEU A 448 -10.22 16.29 -3.99
N ILE A 449 -9.93 15.11 -4.53
CA ILE A 449 -9.83 14.90 -5.98
C ILE A 449 -11.24 14.76 -6.56
N PRO A 450 -11.56 15.50 -7.64
CA PRO A 450 -12.85 15.40 -8.32
C PRO A 450 -13.00 14.02 -8.95
N CYS A 451 -13.76 13.13 -8.30
CA CYS A 451 -14.13 11.84 -8.90
C CYS A 451 -15.14 12.03 -10.03
N THR A 452 -15.34 11.00 -10.86
CA THR A 452 -16.24 11.11 -12.02
C THR A 452 -17.66 11.51 -11.65
N ALA A 453 -18.18 11.03 -10.53
CA ALA A 453 -19.51 11.41 -10.08
C ALA A 453 -19.63 12.92 -9.80
N ARG A 454 -18.60 13.55 -9.20
CA ARG A 454 -18.56 15.01 -9.01
C ARG A 454 -18.41 15.74 -10.34
N MET A 455 -17.63 15.19 -11.26
CA MET A 455 -17.50 15.73 -12.62
C MET A 455 -18.84 15.67 -13.38
N THR A 456 -19.63 14.61 -13.22
CA THR A 456 -20.99 14.49 -13.79
C THR A 456 -21.92 15.56 -13.25
N ILE A 457 -21.88 15.83 -11.93
CA ILE A 457 -22.68 16.89 -11.32
C ILE A 457 -22.31 18.25 -11.89
N VAL A 458 -21.01 18.55 -12.00
CA VAL A 458 -20.56 19.82 -12.59
C VAL A 458 -20.92 19.89 -14.08
N ALA A 459 -20.76 18.80 -14.83
CA ALA A 459 -21.13 18.75 -16.24
C ALA A 459 -22.64 18.96 -16.48
N PHE A 460 -23.50 18.56 -15.53
CA PHE A 460 -24.94 18.77 -15.61
C PHE A 460 -25.36 20.16 -15.09
N LEU A 461 -24.87 20.57 -13.92
CA LEU A 461 -25.30 21.79 -13.24
C LEU A 461 -24.57 23.05 -13.73
N ALA A 462 -23.33 22.97 -14.22
CA ALA A 462 -22.66 24.16 -14.72
C ALA A 462 -23.36 24.75 -15.96
N PRO A 463 -23.79 23.96 -16.96
CA PRO A 463 -24.64 24.47 -18.04
C PRO A 463 -25.96 25.06 -17.54
N ALA A 464 -26.57 24.45 -16.52
CA ALA A 464 -27.80 24.93 -15.92
C ALA A 464 -27.65 26.34 -15.32
N PHE A 465 -26.61 26.58 -14.52
CA PHE A 465 -26.44 27.87 -13.85
C PHE A 465 -25.74 28.94 -14.69
N PHE A 466 -24.89 28.56 -15.66
CA PHE A 466 -23.94 29.49 -16.30
C PHE A 466 -23.97 29.47 -17.84
N GLY A 467 -24.78 28.61 -18.47
CA GLY A 467 -24.95 28.55 -19.92
C GLY A 467 -23.59 28.54 -20.67
N PRO A 468 -23.27 29.57 -21.49
CA PRO A 468 -22.00 29.64 -22.23
C PRO A 468 -20.73 29.62 -21.36
N ALA A 469 -20.80 30.12 -20.12
CA ALA A 469 -19.65 30.18 -19.22
C ALA A 469 -19.40 28.85 -18.48
N ALA A 470 -20.26 27.83 -18.67
CA ALA A 470 -20.18 26.55 -17.97
C ALA A 470 -18.82 25.84 -18.10
N ALA A 471 -18.20 25.91 -19.27
CA ALA A 471 -16.88 25.31 -19.50
C ALA A 471 -15.82 25.97 -18.60
N LEU A 472 -15.78 27.31 -18.56
CA LEU A 472 -14.83 28.06 -17.73
C LEU A 472 -15.05 27.77 -16.24
N VAL A 473 -16.32 27.74 -15.81
CA VAL A 473 -16.68 27.43 -14.42
C VAL A 473 -16.27 26.00 -14.05
N SER A 474 -16.48 25.03 -14.94
CA SER A 474 -16.08 23.63 -14.72
C SER A 474 -14.57 23.49 -14.55
N TRP A 475 -13.79 24.13 -15.42
CA TRP A 475 -12.32 24.19 -15.31
C TRP A 475 -11.88 24.89 -14.02
N GLY A 476 -12.51 26.01 -13.67
CA GLY A 476 -12.25 26.74 -12.43
C GLY A 476 -12.53 25.91 -11.18
N ALA A 477 -13.62 25.14 -11.17
CA ALA A 477 -13.99 24.26 -10.07
C ALA A 477 -12.99 23.12 -9.86
N VAL A 478 -12.51 22.50 -10.95
CA VAL A 478 -11.45 21.48 -10.88
C VAL A 478 -10.14 22.09 -10.39
N LEU A 479 -9.75 23.24 -10.94
CA LEU A 479 -8.53 23.94 -10.52
C LEU A 479 -8.58 24.32 -9.04
N LEU A 480 -9.72 24.84 -8.57
CA LEU A 480 -9.96 25.16 -7.16
C LEU A 480 -9.78 23.91 -6.28
N ALA A 481 -10.34 22.77 -6.69
CA ALA A 481 -10.19 21.52 -5.95
C ALA A 481 -8.72 21.08 -5.83
N LEU A 482 -7.94 21.19 -6.91
CA LEU A 482 -6.52 20.85 -6.89
C LEU A 482 -5.67 21.83 -6.08
N VAL A 483 -6.00 23.13 -6.11
CA VAL A 483 -5.35 24.14 -5.25
C VAL A 483 -5.65 23.87 -3.78
N VAL A 484 -6.91 23.61 -3.43
CA VAL A 484 -7.32 23.26 -2.07
C VAL A 484 -6.63 21.99 -1.61
N LEU A 485 -6.51 20.98 -2.48
CA LEU A 485 -5.75 19.76 -2.20
C LEU A 485 -4.28 20.06 -1.87
N ALA A 486 -3.60 20.85 -2.69
CA ALA A 486 -2.20 21.19 -2.48
C ALA A 486 -1.98 21.98 -1.18
N LEU A 487 -2.80 23.00 -0.93
CA LEU A 487 -2.75 23.80 0.30
C LEU A 487 -3.03 22.94 1.53
N SER A 488 -4.05 22.08 1.46
CA SER A 488 -4.39 21.15 2.54
C SER A 488 -3.25 20.20 2.86
N GLY A 489 -2.57 19.67 1.82
CA GLY A 489 -1.42 18.79 1.99
C GLY A 489 -0.29 19.49 2.76
N VAL A 490 0.06 20.71 2.35
CA VAL A 490 1.08 21.52 3.03
C VAL A 490 0.71 21.82 4.49
N VAL A 491 -0.55 22.24 4.73
CA VAL A 491 -1.03 22.61 6.07
C VAL A 491 -1.04 21.40 7.00
N ILE A 492 -1.65 20.28 6.58
CA ILE A 492 -1.72 19.05 7.39
C ILE A 492 -0.32 18.51 7.66
N ASN A 493 0.56 18.48 6.65
CA ASN A 493 1.92 18.02 6.83
C ASN A 493 2.69 18.85 7.89
N LYS A 494 2.59 20.18 7.84
CA LYS A 494 3.28 21.07 8.80
C LYS A 494 2.67 21.04 10.22
N THR A 495 1.36 20.87 10.32
CA THR A 495 0.63 21.00 11.61
C THR A 495 0.49 19.67 12.34
N VAL A 496 0.12 18.61 11.62
CA VAL A 496 -0.21 17.28 12.19
C VAL A 496 0.99 16.34 12.18
N PHE A 497 1.83 16.37 11.15
CA PHE A 497 2.91 15.41 10.94
C PHE A 497 4.31 16.05 11.04
N ARG A 498 4.74 16.41 12.27
CA ARG A 498 6.09 16.98 12.49
C ARG A 498 7.20 15.93 12.55
N GLY A 499 8.33 16.22 11.89
CA GLY A 499 9.66 15.65 12.18
C GLY A 499 9.92 14.25 11.62
N GLN A 500 10.55 14.18 10.44
CA GLN A 500 11.42 13.12 9.86
C GLN A 500 11.23 13.14 8.33
N ARG A 501 12.26 13.57 7.60
CA ARG A 501 12.34 13.36 6.16
C ARG A 501 12.89 11.96 5.99
N ALA A 502 12.06 11.00 5.56
CA ALA A 502 12.59 9.73 5.11
C ALA A 502 13.39 10.03 3.83
N ALA A 503 14.71 9.81 3.88
CA ALA A 503 15.51 9.76 2.67
C ALA A 503 15.05 8.52 1.92
N PHE A 504 14.17 8.70 0.93
CA PHE A 504 13.64 7.60 0.15
C PHE A 504 14.48 7.44 -1.12
N ILE A 505 15.22 6.35 -1.23
CA ILE A 505 15.91 5.97 -2.46
C ILE A 505 14.89 5.20 -3.31
N MET A 506 14.44 5.82 -4.41
CA MET A 506 13.47 5.20 -5.31
C MET A 506 14.21 4.26 -6.27
N GLU A 507 14.13 2.95 -6.02
CA GLU A 507 14.61 1.94 -6.96
C GLU A 507 13.64 1.82 -8.13
N LEU A 508 14.13 1.99 -9.36
CA LEU A 508 13.36 1.78 -10.58
C LEU A 508 13.49 0.29 -10.97
N PRO A 509 12.45 -0.55 -10.78
CA PRO A 509 12.49 -1.96 -11.15
C PRO A 509 12.62 -2.12 -12.67
N LEU A 510 13.17 -3.21 -13.18
CA LEU A 510 13.24 -3.45 -14.61
C LEU A 510 11.84 -3.63 -15.24
N TYR A 511 11.69 -3.31 -16.53
CA TYR A 511 10.46 -3.65 -17.24
C TYR A 511 10.35 -5.17 -17.39
N HIS A 512 9.19 -5.73 -17.11
CA HIS A 512 8.92 -7.15 -17.31
C HIS A 512 7.60 -7.37 -18.06
N LEU A 513 7.39 -8.58 -18.57
CA LEU A 513 6.10 -8.92 -19.18
C LEU A 513 5.03 -9.13 -18.10
N PRO A 514 3.77 -8.73 -18.35
CA PRO A 514 2.69 -8.87 -17.39
C PRO A 514 2.33 -10.35 -17.17
N ASN A 515 2.27 -10.77 -15.91
CA ASN A 515 1.80 -12.08 -15.51
C ASN A 515 0.28 -12.05 -15.24
N TRP A 516 -0.50 -12.50 -16.22
CA TRP A 516 -1.96 -12.51 -16.14
C TRP A 516 -2.52 -13.31 -14.95
N ARG A 517 -1.80 -14.31 -14.42
CA ARG A 517 -2.23 -15.05 -13.22
C ARG A 517 -2.15 -14.18 -11.97
N THR A 518 -1.04 -13.45 -11.80
CA THR A 518 -0.84 -12.52 -10.69
C THR A 518 -1.87 -11.40 -10.75
N ILE A 519 -2.07 -10.82 -11.94
CA ILE A 519 -3.08 -9.77 -12.16
C ILE A 519 -4.49 -10.29 -11.84
N GLY A 520 -4.85 -11.49 -12.31
CA GLY A 520 -6.16 -12.09 -12.04
C GLY A 520 -6.42 -12.31 -10.54
N LEU A 521 -5.42 -12.83 -9.81
CA LEU A 521 -5.50 -13.00 -8.35
C LEU A 521 -5.64 -11.65 -7.63
N LEU A 522 -4.88 -10.63 -8.06
CA LEU A 522 -4.94 -9.29 -7.51
C LEU A 522 -6.33 -8.67 -7.68
N VAL A 523 -6.88 -8.75 -8.89
CA VAL A 523 -8.22 -8.24 -9.23
C VAL A 523 -9.27 -8.95 -8.38
N TRP A 524 -9.20 -10.26 -8.26
CA TRP A 524 -10.14 -11.05 -7.44
C TRP A 524 -10.08 -10.65 -5.97
N GLN A 525 -8.88 -10.61 -5.38
CA GLN A 525 -8.70 -10.25 -3.97
C GLN A 525 -9.17 -8.83 -3.67
N ARG A 526 -8.80 -7.84 -4.50
CA ARG A 526 -9.19 -6.44 -4.31
C ARG A 526 -10.70 -6.26 -4.49
N SER A 527 -11.30 -6.88 -5.51
CA SER A 527 -12.75 -6.79 -5.78
C SER A 527 -13.57 -7.48 -4.69
N MET A 528 -13.22 -8.70 -4.29
CA MET A 528 -13.93 -9.43 -3.24
C MET A 528 -13.76 -8.79 -1.85
N GLY A 529 -12.59 -8.18 -1.61
CA GLY A 529 -12.35 -7.35 -0.43
C GLY A 529 -13.28 -6.13 -0.35
N PHE A 530 -13.53 -5.47 -1.48
CA PHE A 530 -14.52 -4.39 -1.58
C PHE A 530 -15.94 -4.91 -1.32
N VAL A 531 -16.34 -6.00 -1.98
CA VAL A 531 -17.68 -6.60 -1.83
C VAL A 531 -17.97 -6.94 -0.37
N ARG A 532 -17.14 -7.75 0.30
CA ARG A 532 -17.44 -8.21 1.66
C ARG A 532 -17.55 -7.08 2.70
N LYS A 533 -16.87 -5.96 2.49
CA LYS A 533 -16.72 -4.89 3.51
C LYS A 533 -17.56 -3.65 3.21
N ALA A 534 -17.69 -3.26 1.94
CA ALA A 534 -18.43 -2.07 1.55
C ALA A 534 -19.94 -2.34 1.48
N SER A 535 -20.37 -3.55 1.09
CA SER A 535 -21.79 -3.87 0.93
C SER A 535 -22.62 -3.64 2.18
N THR A 536 -22.11 -4.05 3.36
CA THR A 536 -22.84 -3.88 4.62
C THR A 536 -23.01 -2.41 5.00
N VAL A 537 -21.98 -1.59 4.77
CA VAL A 537 -22.02 -0.15 5.08
C VAL A 537 -22.92 0.57 4.07
N ILE A 538 -22.81 0.28 2.78
CA ILE A 538 -23.65 0.89 1.73
C ILE A 538 -25.12 0.54 1.98
N LEU A 539 -25.43 -0.72 2.26
CA LEU A 539 -26.80 -1.15 2.56
C LEU A 539 -27.36 -0.45 3.80
N PHE A 540 -26.59 -0.43 4.90
CA PHE A 540 -27.01 0.24 6.13
C PHE A 540 -27.34 1.71 5.90
N VAL A 541 -26.44 2.45 5.22
CA VAL A 541 -26.66 3.88 4.99
C VAL A 541 -27.79 4.13 3.98
N SER A 542 -27.96 3.26 2.99
CA SER A 542 -29.09 3.36 2.03
C SER A 542 -30.44 3.21 2.73
N ILE A 543 -30.56 2.26 3.67
CA ILE A 543 -31.76 2.09 4.51
C ILE A 543 -32.00 3.33 5.39
N VAL A 544 -30.94 3.84 6.04
CA VAL A 544 -31.05 5.03 6.91
C VAL A 544 -31.51 6.24 6.10
N VAL A 545 -30.94 6.47 4.92
CA VAL A 545 -31.35 7.63 4.12
C VAL A 545 -32.75 7.44 3.58
N TRP A 546 -33.10 6.25 3.10
CA TRP A 546 -34.47 5.96 2.70
C TRP A 546 -35.45 6.29 3.84
N ALA A 547 -35.15 5.87 5.07
CA ALA A 547 -35.99 6.17 6.23
C ALA A 547 -36.08 7.68 6.53
N LEU A 548 -34.99 8.43 6.31
CA LEU A 548 -34.99 9.88 6.47
C LEU A 548 -35.76 10.59 5.34
N SER A 549 -35.74 10.06 4.11
CA SER A 549 -36.42 10.65 2.96
C SER A 549 -37.91 10.31 2.88
N ALA A 550 -38.34 9.17 3.44
CA ALA A 550 -39.69 8.62 3.28
C ALA A 550 -40.57 8.67 4.56
N LEU A 551 -40.07 9.15 5.70
CA LEU A 551 -40.85 9.28 6.94
C LEU A 551 -40.86 10.74 7.43
N PRO A 552 -41.93 11.24 8.08
CA PRO A 552 -43.19 10.57 8.42
C PRO A 552 -44.28 10.57 7.33
N GLY A 553 -44.06 11.21 6.18
CA GLY A 553 -44.97 11.18 5.02
C GLY A 553 -44.26 10.71 3.75
N ASP A 554 -45.01 10.42 2.69
CA ASP A 554 -44.48 9.87 1.42
C ASP A 554 -43.77 10.92 0.54
N ASP A 555 -43.86 12.21 0.90
CA ASP A 555 -43.24 13.32 0.17
C ASP A 555 -41.95 13.83 0.82
N VAL A 556 -40.93 14.05 0.00
CA VAL A 556 -39.60 14.55 0.43
C VAL A 556 -39.71 15.89 1.17
N GLU A 557 -40.66 16.76 0.81
CA GLU A 557 -40.82 18.08 1.46
C GLU A 557 -41.31 18.00 2.92
N SER A 558 -42.00 16.92 3.29
CA SER A 558 -42.52 16.69 4.66
C SER A 558 -41.65 15.74 5.49
N SER A 559 -40.58 15.23 4.88
CA SER A 559 -39.72 14.20 5.45
C SER A 559 -38.80 14.69 6.59
N TYR A 560 -38.26 13.76 7.36
CA TYR A 560 -37.19 14.04 8.31
C TYR A 560 -35.96 14.65 7.62
N LEU A 561 -35.68 14.27 6.38
CA LEU A 561 -34.60 14.84 5.58
C LEU A 561 -34.82 16.34 5.32
N ALA A 562 -36.05 16.76 4.98
CA ALA A 562 -36.39 18.18 4.86
C ALA A 562 -36.29 18.92 6.20
N THR A 563 -36.66 18.27 7.30
CA THR A 563 -36.51 18.84 8.66
C THR A 563 -35.04 19.07 9.01
N VAL A 564 -34.17 18.10 8.74
CA VAL A 564 -32.71 18.24 8.92
C VAL A 564 -32.15 19.32 7.99
N GLY A 565 -32.62 19.38 6.74
CA GLY A 565 -32.26 20.42 5.79
C GLY A 565 -32.57 21.83 6.30
N ARG A 566 -33.78 22.06 6.81
CA ARG A 566 -34.20 23.34 7.41
C ARG A 566 -33.44 23.65 8.70
N TRP A 567 -33.06 22.63 9.47
CA TRP A 567 -32.22 22.81 10.66
C TRP A 567 -30.79 23.23 10.32
N LEU A 568 -30.23 22.71 9.22
CA LEU A 568 -28.89 23.07 8.70
C LEU A 568 -28.90 24.32 7.82
N GLU A 569 -30.07 24.79 7.37
CA GLU A 569 -30.23 25.98 6.54
C GLU A 569 -29.49 27.23 7.06
N PRO A 570 -29.45 27.55 8.36
CA PRO A 570 -28.69 28.70 8.85
C PRO A 570 -27.20 28.65 8.47
N ALA A 571 -26.59 27.46 8.46
CA ALA A 571 -25.21 27.27 8.01
C ALA A 571 -25.12 27.32 6.47
N GLY A 572 -26.15 26.87 5.77
CA GLY A 572 -26.29 26.97 4.31
C GLY A 572 -26.39 28.40 3.79
N ARG A 573 -27.16 29.26 4.49
CA ARG A 573 -27.39 30.66 4.11
C ARG A 573 -26.12 31.50 4.04
N VAL A 574 -25.09 31.18 4.83
CA VAL A 574 -23.77 31.84 4.76
C VAL A 574 -23.12 31.66 3.37
N MET A 575 -23.47 30.58 2.67
CA MET A 575 -23.03 30.25 1.31
C MET A 575 -24.13 30.52 0.26
N GLY A 576 -25.25 31.14 0.65
CA GLY A 576 -26.41 31.36 -0.22
C GLY A 576 -27.28 30.12 -0.47
N LEU A 577 -27.07 29.01 0.24
CA LEU A 577 -27.80 27.76 0.03
C LEU A 577 -29.08 27.72 0.88
N ASP A 578 -30.21 27.46 0.23
CA ASP A 578 -31.49 27.22 0.89
C ASP A 578 -31.60 25.76 1.39
N TRP A 579 -32.71 25.43 2.07
CA TRP A 579 -32.91 24.08 2.59
C TRP A 579 -32.95 23.02 1.48
N ARG A 580 -33.41 23.34 0.26
CA ARG A 580 -33.47 22.38 -0.87
C ARG A 580 -32.07 22.01 -1.35
N LEU A 581 -31.19 22.99 -1.54
CA LEU A 581 -29.79 22.75 -1.89
C LEU A 581 -29.04 22.04 -0.76
N VAL A 582 -29.33 22.38 0.51
CA VAL A 582 -28.76 21.66 1.66
C VAL A 582 -29.21 20.20 1.68
N VAL A 583 -30.49 19.90 1.43
CA VAL A 583 -30.98 18.51 1.32
C VAL A 583 -30.30 17.76 0.18
N ALA A 584 -30.13 18.39 -0.99
CA ALA A 584 -29.40 17.80 -2.12
C ALA A 584 -27.92 17.51 -1.79
N LEU A 585 -27.26 18.36 -0.98
CA LEU A 585 -25.92 18.08 -0.47
C LEU A 585 -25.90 16.88 0.47
N LEU A 586 -26.89 16.76 1.37
CA LEU A 586 -26.98 15.64 2.30
C LEU A 586 -27.19 14.31 1.57
N THR A 587 -28.06 14.26 0.56
CA THR A 587 -28.26 13.05 -0.24
C THR A 587 -27.03 12.68 -1.07
N SER A 588 -26.23 13.68 -1.47
CA SER A 588 -24.93 13.46 -2.13
C SER A 588 -23.89 12.70 -1.28
N PHE A 589 -24.12 12.57 0.03
CA PHE A 589 -23.24 11.83 0.92
C PHE A 589 -23.26 10.33 0.64
N ILE A 590 -24.38 9.78 0.16
CA ILE A 590 -24.51 8.34 -0.12
C ILE A 590 -23.83 8.02 -1.45
N ALA A 591 -24.33 8.67 -2.50
CA ALA A 591 -23.85 8.64 -3.85
C ALA A 591 -23.95 10.07 -4.38
N LYS A 592 -22.95 10.51 -5.12
CA LYS A 592 -22.84 11.93 -5.46
C LYS A 592 -23.95 12.34 -6.43
N GLU A 593 -24.30 11.47 -7.38
CA GLU A 593 -25.34 11.68 -8.38
C GLU A 593 -26.73 11.88 -7.78
N ASN A 594 -26.98 11.36 -6.57
CA ASN A 594 -28.27 11.52 -5.86
C ASN A 594 -28.64 12.99 -5.64
N SER A 595 -27.67 13.91 -5.63
CA SER A 595 -27.97 15.34 -5.57
C SER A 595 -28.81 15.81 -6.74
N ILE A 596 -28.57 15.32 -7.96
CA ILE A 596 -29.32 15.72 -9.16
C ILE A 596 -30.73 15.13 -9.08
N ALA A 597 -30.85 13.85 -8.72
CA ALA A 597 -32.14 13.19 -8.54
C ALA A 597 -33.00 13.89 -7.47
N THR A 598 -32.38 14.28 -6.35
CA THR A 598 -33.06 14.99 -5.26
C THR A 598 -33.55 16.37 -5.70
N LEU A 599 -32.73 17.11 -6.45
CA LEU A 599 -33.16 18.40 -7.03
C LEU A 599 -34.30 18.20 -8.04
N GLY A 600 -34.25 17.14 -8.86
CA GLY A 600 -35.34 16.81 -9.78
C GLY A 600 -36.69 16.61 -9.09
N VAL A 601 -36.70 15.89 -7.97
CA VAL A 601 -37.91 15.66 -7.16
C VAL A 601 -38.37 16.93 -6.45
N LEU A 602 -37.45 17.69 -5.84
CA LEU A 602 -37.79 18.90 -5.05
C LEU A 602 -38.25 20.09 -5.90
N PHE A 603 -37.87 20.14 -7.17
CA PHE A 603 -38.29 21.17 -8.12
C PHE A 603 -39.39 20.71 -9.07
N ASP A 604 -39.99 19.54 -8.80
CA ASP A 604 -41.10 18.95 -9.57
C ASP A 604 -40.79 18.91 -11.08
N ALA A 605 -39.55 18.60 -11.44
CA ALA A 605 -39.07 18.62 -12.81
C ALA A 605 -39.55 17.39 -13.62
N ALA A 606 -40.67 16.79 -13.22
CA ALA A 606 -41.26 15.63 -13.87
C ALA A 606 -42.04 15.98 -15.15
N GLU A 607 -42.45 17.25 -15.37
CA GLU A 607 -43.21 17.62 -16.58
C GLU A 607 -42.81 18.99 -17.17
N GLY A 608 -42.18 18.97 -18.35
CA GLY A 608 -42.22 20.07 -19.34
C GLY A 608 -41.10 21.12 -19.31
N ALA A 609 -40.68 21.61 -18.14
CA ALA A 609 -39.55 22.55 -18.02
C ALA A 609 -38.33 21.83 -17.43
N GLY A 610 -37.18 21.88 -18.12
CA GLY A 610 -35.99 21.18 -17.65
C GLY A 610 -35.51 21.72 -16.31
N LEU A 611 -35.12 20.83 -15.37
CA LEU A 611 -34.55 21.18 -14.05
C LEU A 611 -33.50 22.31 -14.13
N ALA A 612 -32.72 22.32 -15.21
CA ALA A 612 -31.73 23.35 -15.48
C ALA A 612 -32.30 24.77 -15.57
N GLU A 613 -33.43 24.95 -16.26
CA GLU A 613 -34.11 26.23 -16.44
C GLU A 613 -34.74 26.72 -15.13
N THR A 614 -35.34 25.80 -14.38
CA THR A 614 -35.88 26.09 -13.04
C THR A 614 -34.78 26.52 -12.07
N LEU A 615 -33.63 25.87 -12.09
CA LEU A 615 -32.50 26.25 -11.24
C LEU A 615 -31.91 27.62 -11.63
N ALA A 616 -31.83 27.91 -12.93
CA ALA A 616 -31.32 29.19 -13.45
C ALA A 616 -32.22 30.38 -13.09
N THR A 617 -33.53 30.16 -13.01
CA THR A 617 -34.51 31.21 -12.68
C THR A 617 -34.62 31.47 -11.18
N ILE A 618 -34.45 30.44 -10.36
CA ILE A 618 -34.61 30.54 -8.90
C ILE A 618 -33.32 31.03 -8.22
N TYR A 619 -32.15 30.63 -8.71
CA TYR A 619 -30.88 30.87 -8.02
C TYR A 619 -29.97 31.85 -8.76
N SER A 620 -29.27 32.66 -7.97
CA SER A 620 -28.27 33.59 -8.47
C SER A 620 -26.94 32.89 -8.81
N VAL A 621 -26.15 33.51 -9.69
CA VAL A 621 -24.79 33.08 -10.08
C VAL A 621 -23.88 32.80 -8.86
N PRO A 622 -23.80 33.66 -7.81
CA PRO A 622 -23.02 33.36 -6.61
C PRO A 622 -23.47 32.08 -5.90
N THR A 623 -24.78 31.84 -5.83
CA THR A 623 -25.37 30.65 -5.20
C THR A 623 -25.01 29.39 -5.97
N GLY A 624 -25.12 29.44 -7.31
CA GLY A 624 -24.69 28.33 -8.18
C GLY A 624 -23.21 28.00 -8.01
N LEU A 625 -22.34 29.02 -7.96
CA LEU A 625 -20.89 28.81 -7.78
C LEU A 625 -20.55 28.25 -6.40
N ALA A 626 -21.20 28.75 -5.37
CA ALA A 626 -21.06 28.25 -4.01
C ALA A 626 -21.52 26.79 -3.91
N PHE A 627 -22.63 26.44 -4.54
CA PHE A 627 -23.15 25.07 -4.58
C PHE A 627 -22.22 24.11 -5.32
N LEU A 628 -21.71 24.49 -6.50
CA LEU A 628 -20.73 23.67 -7.24
C LEU A 628 -19.42 23.50 -6.47
N THR A 629 -18.93 24.57 -5.84
CA THR A 629 -17.72 24.53 -5.00
C THR A 629 -17.92 23.59 -3.82
N MET A 630 -19.08 23.68 -3.16
CA MET A 630 -19.45 22.78 -2.08
C MET A 630 -19.46 21.35 -2.60
N GLN A 631 -20.17 21.05 -3.70
CA GLN A 631 -20.23 19.69 -4.25
C GLN A 631 -18.86 19.11 -4.65
N MET A 632 -17.95 19.97 -5.13
CA MET A 632 -16.60 19.57 -5.50
C MET A 632 -15.73 19.19 -4.30
N LEU A 633 -15.89 19.88 -3.17
CA LEU A 633 -15.03 19.73 -1.98
C LEU A 633 -15.70 18.97 -0.84
N PHE A 634 -17.01 18.73 -0.91
CA PHE A 634 -17.80 18.16 0.17
C PHE A 634 -17.31 16.76 0.54
N ILE A 635 -17.69 16.32 1.74
CA ILE A 635 -17.46 14.98 2.28
C ILE A 635 -17.65 13.90 1.20
N PRO A 636 -16.75 12.91 1.06
CA PRO A 636 -16.85 11.91 0.01
C PRO A 636 -18.04 10.97 0.25
N CYS A 637 -18.34 10.11 -0.74
CA CYS A 637 -19.43 9.16 -0.61
C CYS A 637 -19.21 8.17 0.55
N VAL A 638 -20.28 7.58 1.08
CA VAL A 638 -20.27 6.58 2.15
C VAL A 638 -19.29 5.45 1.87
N ALA A 639 -19.22 4.97 0.63
CA ALA A 639 -18.28 3.93 0.23
C ALA A 639 -16.82 4.35 0.49
N THR A 640 -16.46 5.60 0.18
CA THR A 640 -15.12 6.14 0.46
C THR A 640 -14.88 6.26 1.96
N VAL A 641 -15.87 6.71 2.74
CA VAL A 641 -15.75 6.81 4.21
C VAL A 641 -15.51 5.44 4.85
N ALA A 642 -16.23 4.41 4.38
CA ALA A 642 -16.05 3.03 4.82
C ALA A 642 -14.62 2.55 4.60
N VAL A 643 -14.06 2.85 3.42
CA VAL A 643 -12.69 2.49 3.03
C VAL A 643 -11.66 3.32 3.81
N ILE A 644 -11.90 4.61 4.05
CA ILE A 644 -11.06 5.46 4.92
C ILE A 644 -10.97 4.87 6.33
N ARG A 645 -12.09 4.45 6.91
CA ARG A 645 -12.13 3.76 8.21
C ARG A 645 -11.35 2.45 8.17
N GLN A 646 -11.46 1.71 7.08
CA GLN A 646 -10.75 0.44 6.90
C GLN A 646 -9.24 0.63 6.86
N GLU A 647 -8.75 1.58 6.07
CA GLU A 647 -7.31 1.80 5.86
C GLU A 647 -6.65 2.56 7.03
N SER A 648 -7.37 3.49 7.66
CA SER A 648 -6.88 4.17 8.88
C SER A 648 -6.95 3.31 10.14
N ARG A 649 -7.78 2.25 10.13
CA ARG A 649 -8.11 1.40 11.30
C ARG A 649 -8.54 2.18 12.55
N SER A 650 -9.05 3.41 12.40
CA SER A 650 -9.33 4.31 13.51
C SER A 650 -10.47 5.29 13.21
N TRP A 651 -11.52 5.23 14.04
CA TRP A 651 -12.62 6.19 13.99
C TRP A 651 -12.20 7.63 14.27
N ARG A 652 -11.18 7.83 15.11
CA ARG A 652 -10.65 9.18 15.39
C ARG A 652 -10.13 9.83 14.11
N TRP A 653 -9.40 9.09 13.28
CA TRP A 653 -8.88 9.59 12.01
C TRP A 653 -9.96 9.74 10.94
N THR A 654 -10.96 8.86 10.93
CA THR A 654 -12.13 9.00 10.04
C THR A 654 -12.91 10.27 10.36
N PHE A 655 -13.29 10.50 11.63
CA PHE A 655 -14.01 11.71 12.02
C PHE A 655 -13.19 12.98 11.81
N PHE A 656 -11.89 12.93 12.10
CA PHE A 656 -10.98 14.04 11.78
C PHE A 656 -11.03 14.39 10.29
N ASN A 657 -10.95 13.39 9.39
CA ASN A 657 -11.03 13.64 7.95
C ASN A 657 -12.39 14.21 7.52
N LEU A 658 -13.50 13.66 8.04
CA LEU A 658 -14.84 14.16 7.73
C LEU A 658 -15.03 15.61 8.18
N ALA A 659 -14.63 15.93 9.43
CA ALA A 659 -14.71 17.28 9.97
C ALA A 659 -13.81 18.24 9.18
N PHE A 660 -12.60 17.83 8.85
CA PHE A 660 -11.68 18.60 8.02
C PHE A 660 -12.28 18.93 6.64
N LEU A 661 -12.80 17.94 5.92
CA LEU A 661 -13.41 18.15 4.60
C LEU A 661 -14.67 19.02 4.68
N LEU A 662 -15.48 18.84 5.73
CA LEU A 662 -16.66 19.68 5.96
C LEU A 662 -16.28 21.14 6.17
N VAL A 663 -15.28 21.41 7.01
CA VAL A 663 -14.80 22.77 7.26
C VAL A 663 -14.20 23.39 6.00
N VAL A 664 -13.34 22.65 5.29
CA VAL A 664 -12.70 23.15 4.06
C VAL A 664 -13.74 23.45 2.98
N SER A 665 -14.69 22.55 2.75
CA SER A 665 -15.75 22.75 1.75
C SER A 665 -16.66 23.92 2.09
N TRP A 666 -17.06 24.05 3.37
CA TRP A 666 -17.88 25.17 3.84
C TRP A 666 -17.17 26.52 3.72
N VAL A 667 -15.91 26.61 4.16
CA VAL A 667 -15.10 27.84 4.06
C VAL A 667 -14.86 28.23 2.59
N ALA A 668 -14.52 27.26 1.73
CA ALA A 668 -14.29 27.53 0.32
C ALA A 668 -15.59 28.00 -0.38
N SER A 669 -16.72 27.34 -0.12
CA SER A 669 -18.03 27.70 -0.68
C SER A 669 -18.48 29.08 -0.20
N ALA A 670 -18.37 29.38 1.09
CA ALA A 670 -18.68 30.70 1.64
C ALA A 670 -17.76 31.78 1.04
N GLY A 671 -16.46 31.51 0.94
CA GLY A 671 -15.50 32.42 0.32
C GLY A 671 -15.87 32.76 -1.13
N VAL A 672 -16.22 31.75 -1.93
CA VAL A 672 -16.68 31.94 -3.32
C VAL A 672 -17.98 32.76 -3.36
N PHE A 673 -18.97 32.45 -2.51
CA PHE A 673 -20.23 33.20 -2.45
C PHE A 673 -19.99 34.68 -2.20
N TRP A 674 -19.28 35.03 -1.14
CA TRP A 674 -19.05 36.43 -0.75
C TRP A 674 -18.15 37.19 -1.72
N LEU A 675 -17.14 36.54 -2.30
CA LEU A 675 -16.29 37.16 -3.32
C LEU A 675 -17.09 37.53 -4.56
N VAL A 676 -17.94 36.63 -5.07
CA VAL A 676 -18.72 36.88 -6.28
C VAL A 676 -19.85 37.89 -6.02
N SER A 677 -20.53 37.77 -4.88
CA SER A 677 -21.56 38.72 -4.46
C SER A 677 -20.99 40.14 -4.24
N GLY A 678 -19.78 40.27 -3.70
CA GLY A 678 -19.14 41.56 -3.45
C GLY A 678 -18.59 42.26 -4.69
N VAL A 679 -18.15 41.50 -5.71
CA VAL A 679 -17.63 42.04 -6.98
C VAL A 679 -18.77 42.45 -7.92
N GLY A 680 -20.02 42.07 -7.65
CA GLY A 680 -21.18 42.44 -8.46
C GLY A 680 -21.12 41.86 -9.89
N VAL A 681 -20.47 40.70 -10.05
CA VAL A 681 -20.35 40.04 -11.36
C VAL A 681 -21.71 39.43 -11.73
N GLY A 682 -22.48 40.14 -12.56
CA GLY A 682 -23.47 39.50 -13.42
C GLY A 682 -22.74 38.88 -14.60
N LEU A 683 -22.61 37.55 -14.60
CA LEU A 683 -22.15 36.79 -15.77
C LEU A 683 -23.29 36.62 -16.77
#